data_AF-A0A1Z8L061-F1
#
_entry.id   AF-A0A1Z8L061-F1
#
_cell.length_a   1.000
_cell.length_b   1.000
_cell.length_c   1.000
_cell.angle_alpha   90.00
_cell.angle_beta   90.00
_cell.angle_gamma   90.00
#
_symmetry.space_group_name_H-M   'P 1'
#
loop_
_entity.id
_entity.type
_entity.pdbx_description
1 polymer ?
#
loop_
_entity_poly.entity_id
_entity_poly.type
_entity_poly.pdbx_seq_one_letter_code
_entity_poly.pdbx_strand_id
1 'polypeptide(L)'
;MWAPDQDTKNGPHITSESSGKIMFSNNKSETKSSLNRPVILATALLTSTCLSTPFTSAQAQELSLERVVLSSGGVGYFEYGANIAGDADLEVDIRLDQVDDVLKSLVVFDGGGSLGLVSMPGKAPLDVAFRDLPFPRTALGNMPALLNSLTGAEIVIAGDRELSGRLVNVTAERGNTGNSTDFVQHRVNLLTASGLQSTVLERSTSLRFVDKELQAQIDRALVAIADNRRQDRRQLDVRLEGQGSRDIRLGYVVAAPLWKTSYRLAVSPDGDDTGEMTGWAILENMSGQDWDDVELVVTSGNPVTFRQALYESYFVNRPSIPVEVLGRILPPVDGGSVAMEADKERLQNLRGPMEQKMSFAAGRSAAPMQESMADAMMMSGNAMAELAPAAPQPIAQAQMQAASSEEAATQVVFKYPEPVSLESGGSVMLPIISRSVPAEQIALYNPGTHPTHPLASIKLTNDGEASLPPGVVTLYDRDSGQAVNFAGDAQLSPLPAGDSRILSFALDQKVSVVKTNDFEERRIGGTIIDGIFNLNVKQLSKTSYTIENNGETDRKMIIEHPKQGGWELQMAKEEGGDDIEETNAFYRLPVTVPAGEDKPFDVILERPIQQRYELTGLDGNMIAAFVASRTLSEEIRAVFAELSEYKQKVEDRRRVRDGLDNRIERQKSDQERVRRLLTSVPSNSDLYRRYLADLNKQEDIVQRLMGERFEADEAVREAEAAMLTYARQIRITG
;
A
#
# COMPACT_ATOMS: atom_id res chain seq x y z
N MET A 1 9.67 61.17 1.58
CA MET A 1 11.04 61.18 1.01
C MET A 1 10.94 61.64 -0.44
N TRP A 2 12.05 62.02 -1.09
CA TRP A 2 12.01 62.73 -2.39
C TRP A 2 11.48 61.91 -3.57
N ALA A 3 11.13 62.64 -4.64
CA ALA A 3 10.75 62.14 -5.95
C ALA A 3 11.87 62.48 -7.00
N PRO A 4 11.63 62.78 -8.30
CA PRO A 4 12.36 62.13 -9.39
C PRO A 4 13.28 63.09 -10.20
N ASP A 5 13.85 62.60 -11.31
CA ASP A 5 14.23 63.39 -12.50
C ASP A 5 14.37 62.46 -13.74
N GLN A 6 13.90 62.79 -14.95
CA GLN A 6 14.50 63.58 -16.07
C GLN A 6 15.59 62.83 -16.87
N ASP A 7 15.89 63.11 -18.15
CA ASP A 7 15.49 64.20 -19.07
C ASP A 7 15.32 63.71 -20.54
N THR A 8 15.06 64.64 -21.46
CA THR A 8 14.69 64.51 -22.89
C THR A 8 15.76 65.13 -23.85
N LYS A 9 15.43 65.25 -25.16
CA LYS A 9 16.11 65.93 -26.32
C LYS A 9 16.70 64.95 -27.35
N ASN A 10 16.84 65.23 -28.67
CA ASN A 10 16.19 66.17 -29.62
C ASN A 10 16.53 65.69 -31.07
N GLY A 11 15.81 66.15 -32.11
CA GLY A 11 16.22 65.97 -33.53
C GLY A 11 17.14 67.11 -34.03
N PRO A 12 17.15 67.50 -35.34
CA PRO A 12 16.47 66.93 -36.52
C PRO A 12 17.31 67.00 -37.86
N HIS A 13 16.64 66.85 -39.02
CA HIS A 13 16.95 67.37 -40.37
C HIS A 13 17.69 66.56 -41.49
N ILE A 14 16.92 66.43 -42.57
CA ILE A 14 17.13 66.17 -44.02
C ILE A 14 18.25 66.99 -44.71
N THR A 15 18.98 66.43 -45.71
CA THR A 15 18.95 66.79 -47.18
C THR A 15 20.16 66.29 -48.02
N SER A 16 19.88 65.74 -49.23
CA SER A 16 20.75 65.70 -50.46
C SER A 16 22.10 64.91 -50.40
N GLU A 17 22.81 64.53 -51.49
CA GLU A 17 22.75 64.87 -52.93
C GLU A 17 23.43 63.80 -53.84
N SER A 18 23.02 63.65 -55.12
CA SER A 18 23.85 63.18 -56.29
C SER A 18 24.43 61.72 -56.30
N SER A 19 24.76 61.00 -57.39
CA SER A 19 24.60 61.10 -58.87
C SER A 19 24.85 59.70 -59.52
N GLY A 20 24.35 59.39 -60.73
CA GLY A 20 24.73 58.14 -61.46
C GLY A 20 24.05 57.86 -62.82
N LYS A 21 24.81 57.51 -63.88
CA LYS A 21 24.39 57.51 -65.31
C LYS A 21 25.02 56.33 -66.10
N ILE A 22 24.42 55.66 -67.09
CA ILE A 22 23.02 55.64 -67.63
C ILE A 22 22.52 54.15 -67.69
N MET A 23 22.04 53.43 -68.74
CA MET A 23 21.71 53.65 -70.17
C MET A 23 20.67 52.60 -70.71
N PHE A 24 20.67 52.33 -72.03
CA PHE A 24 19.91 51.35 -72.86
C PHE A 24 19.60 49.94 -72.24
N SER A 25 18.54 49.19 -72.66
CA SER A 25 18.01 49.02 -74.03
C SER A 25 16.56 48.48 -74.15
N ASN A 26 16.00 48.64 -75.37
CA ASN A 26 14.77 48.13 -76.02
C ASN A 26 14.29 46.68 -75.68
N ASN A 27 13.05 46.24 -75.97
CA ASN A 27 11.96 46.83 -76.79
C ASN A 27 10.52 46.40 -76.38
N LYS A 28 9.53 47.05 -77.01
CA LYS A 28 8.07 46.80 -76.98
C LYS A 28 7.61 45.41 -77.49
N SER A 29 6.42 45.01 -77.05
CA SER A 29 5.29 44.71 -77.97
C SER A 29 3.98 45.27 -77.38
N GLU A 30 2.92 45.44 -78.19
CA GLU A 30 1.80 46.36 -77.87
C GLU A 30 0.39 45.73 -77.82
N THR A 31 -0.49 46.44 -77.10
CA THR A 31 -1.98 46.43 -77.10
C THR A 31 -2.62 46.39 -78.51
N LYS A 32 -3.92 46.07 -78.75
CA LYS A 32 -5.15 46.71 -78.21
C LYS A 32 -6.47 45.95 -78.50
N SER A 33 -7.48 46.22 -77.65
CA SER A 33 -8.94 46.45 -77.89
C SER A 33 -9.67 45.86 -79.13
N SER A 34 -10.96 45.49 -78.99
CA SER A 34 -12.07 46.46 -79.19
C SER A 34 -13.45 45.94 -78.75
N LEU A 35 -14.44 46.85 -78.68
CA LEU A 35 -15.81 46.62 -78.21
C LEU A 35 -16.72 46.08 -79.33
N ASN A 36 -17.84 45.44 -78.96
CA ASN A 36 -19.17 45.94 -79.37
C ASN A 36 -20.34 45.41 -78.52
N ARG A 37 -21.43 46.19 -78.48
CA ARG A 37 -22.76 45.84 -77.95
C ARG A 37 -23.76 45.80 -79.11
N PRO A 38 -24.88 45.07 -78.98
CA PRO A 38 -26.15 45.80 -78.90
C PRO A 38 -27.10 45.25 -77.81
N VAL A 39 -28.30 45.83 -77.72
CA VAL A 39 -29.39 45.50 -76.78
C VAL A 39 -30.69 45.33 -77.57
N ILE A 40 -31.55 44.39 -77.18
CA ILE A 40 -33.02 44.45 -77.35
C ILE A 40 -33.74 43.45 -76.42
N LEU A 41 -34.99 43.78 -76.07
CA LEU A 41 -35.98 43.00 -75.30
C LEU A 41 -36.16 41.53 -75.81
N ALA A 42 -36.64 40.55 -75.03
CA ALA A 42 -37.99 40.56 -74.43
C ALA A 42 -38.29 39.40 -73.45
N THR A 43 -39.35 39.60 -72.65
CA THR A 43 -40.23 38.60 -71.99
C THR A 43 -39.65 37.60 -70.97
N ALA A 44 -40.44 37.33 -69.93
CA ALA A 44 -40.15 36.37 -68.87
C ALA A 44 -40.97 35.07 -69.02
N LEU A 45 -40.49 33.99 -68.41
CA LEU A 45 -41.31 32.86 -67.98
C LEU A 45 -40.78 32.34 -66.64
N LEU A 46 -41.67 32.01 -65.70
CA LEU A 46 -41.28 31.44 -64.41
C LEU A 46 -41.05 29.93 -64.55
N THR A 47 -39.87 29.47 -64.14
CA THR A 47 -39.65 28.08 -63.69
C THR A 47 -39.01 28.12 -62.31
N SER A 48 -39.79 27.76 -61.28
CA SER A 48 -39.33 27.74 -59.89
C SER A 48 -38.61 26.41 -59.61
N THR A 49 -37.36 26.32 -60.04
CA THR A 49 -36.50 25.17 -59.72
C THR A 49 -35.92 25.38 -58.33
N CYS A 50 -36.48 24.73 -57.31
CA CYS A 50 -35.82 24.64 -56.02
C CYS A 50 -34.51 23.88 -56.18
N LEU A 51 -33.37 24.58 -56.08
CA LEU A 51 -32.09 23.93 -55.83
C LEU A 51 -32.12 23.41 -54.40
N SER A 52 -32.56 22.17 -54.23
CA SER A 52 -32.19 21.38 -53.07
C SER A 52 -30.68 21.16 -53.13
N THR A 53 -29.92 22.02 -52.46
CA THR A 53 -28.52 21.74 -52.16
C THR A 53 -28.48 20.40 -51.43
N PRO A 54 -27.80 19.37 -51.95
CA PRO A 54 -27.58 18.17 -51.16
C PRO A 54 -26.77 18.60 -49.94
N PHE A 55 -27.31 18.35 -48.74
CA PHE A 55 -26.45 18.24 -47.57
C PHE A 55 -25.57 17.03 -47.83
N THR A 56 -24.31 17.28 -48.20
CA THR A 56 -23.30 16.23 -48.19
C THR A 56 -23.15 15.80 -46.75
N SER A 57 -23.71 14.65 -46.40
CA SER A 57 -23.37 13.99 -45.14
C SER A 57 -21.85 13.83 -45.12
N ALA A 58 -21.18 14.46 -44.16
CA ALA A 58 -19.79 14.12 -43.90
C ALA A 58 -19.75 12.62 -43.59
N GLN A 59 -18.87 11.88 -44.25
CA GLN A 59 -18.53 10.55 -43.75
C GLN A 59 -17.80 10.77 -42.43
N ALA A 60 -18.23 10.10 -41.37
CA ALA A 60 -17.48 10.07 -40.12
C ALA A 60 -16.05 9.62 -40.44
N GLN A 61 -15.06 10.44 -40.08
CA GLN A 61 -13.68 10.23 -40.48
C GLN A 61 -13.02 9.32 -39.43
N GLU A 62 -12.77 8.08 -39.83
CA GLU A 62 -12.51 6.95 -38.94
C GLU A 62 -11.22 7.14 -38.12
N LEU A 63 -11.32 7.04 -36.80
CA LEU A 63 -10.21 7.19 -35.86
C LEU A 63 -9.48 5.86 -35.68
N SER A 64 -8.24 5.77 -36.16
CA SER A 64 -7.34 4.64 -35.89
C SER A 64 -6.63 4.83 -34.56
N LEU A 65 -6.57 3.78 -33.72
CA LEU A 65 -5.67 3.75 -32.56
C LEU A 65 -4.23 3.68 -33.06
N GLU A 66 -3.44 4.73 -32.86
CA GLU A 66 -2.05 4.78 -33.33
C GLU A 66 -1.06 4.32 -32.25
N ARG A 67 -1.41 4.51 -30.96
CA ARG A 67 -0.43 4.42 -29.88
C ARG A 67 -1.04 4.02 -28.53
N VAL A 68 -0.34 3.16 -27.80
CA VAL A 68 -0.74 2.63 -26.50
C VAL A 68 0.43 2.74 -25.51
N VAL A 69 0.20 3.39 -24.37
CA VAL A 69 1.19 3.52 -23.28
C VAL A 69 0.65 2.88 -22.00
N LEU A 70 1.23 1.76 -21.56
CA LEU A 70 0.78 1.01 -20.37
C LEU A 70 1.70 1.23 -19.16
N SER A 71 1.11 1.60 -18.03
CA SER A 71 1.83 1.81 -16.77
C SER A 71 1.69 0.62 -15.82
N SER A 72 2.74 0.35 -15.04
CA SER A 72 2.70 -0.64 -13.94
C SER A 72 1.70 -0.26 -12.84
N GLY A 73 1.24 1.01 -12.80
CA GLY A 73 0.15 1.49 -11.93
C GLY A 73 -1.27 1.08 -12.35
N GLY A 74 -1.44 0.20 -13.33
CA GLY A 74 -2.77 -0.34 -13.72
C GLY A 74 -3.62 0.61 -14.55
N VAL A 75 -2.99 1.48 -15.34
CA VAL A 75 -3.64 2.39 -16.30
C VAL A 75 -2.97 2.35 -17.65
N GLY A 76 -3.76 2.53 -18.70
CA GLY A 76 -3.30 2.69 -20.07
C GLY A 76 -3.75 4.04 -20.64
N TYR A 77 -2.83 4.72 -21.32
CA TYR A 77 -3.13 5.85 -22.19
C TYR A 77 -3.25 5.35 -23.63
N PHE A 78 -4.34 5.71 -24.30
CA PHE A 78 -4.68 5.31 -25.65
C PHE A 78 -4.81 6.57 -26.50
N GLU A 79 -4.07 6.63 -27.61
CA GLU A 79 -3.99 7.78 -28.51
C GLU A 79 -4.38 7.38 -29.93
N TYR A 80 -5.43 8.03 -30.44
CA TYR A 80 -6.03 7.81 -31.74
C TYR A 80 -5.68 8.96 -32.68
N GLY A 81 -5.33 8.63 -33.92
CA GLY A 81 -5.07 9.58 -34.99
C GLY A 81 -6.17 9.63 -36.03
N ALA A 82 -6.39 10.83 -36.59
CA ALA A 82 -7.14 11.02 -37.83
C ALA A 82 -6.63 12.25 -38.58
N ASN A 83 -6.43 12.13 -39.90
CA ASN A 83 -6.35 13.30 -40.77
C ASN A 83 -7.78 13.74 -41.12
N ILE A 84 -8.15 15.00 -40.83
CA ILE A 84 -9.46 15.56 -41.15
C ILE A 84 -9.35 16.76 -42.10
N ALA A 85 -10.42 17.08 -42.82
CA ALA A 85 -10.47 18.21 -43.73
C ALA A 85 -11.67 19.14 -43.47
N GLY A 86 -11.41 20.37 -43.00
CA GLY A 86 -12.47 21.32 -42.61
C GLY A 86 -13.04 21.03 -41.21
N ASP A 87 -14.35 21.26 -41.04
CA ASP A 87 -15.06 20.87 -39.82
C ASP A 87 -15.32 19.35 -39.84
N ALA A 88 -15.17 18.68 -38.70
CA ALA A 88 -15.40 17.24 -38.56
C ALA A 88 -16.05 16.90 -37.23
N ASP A 89 -16.95 15.92 -37.23
CA ASP A 89 -17.46 15.26 -36.04
C ASP A 89 -16.79 13.87 -35.97
N LEU A 90 -16.09 13.58 -34.87
CA LEU A 90 -15.36 12.33 -34.63
C LEU A 90 -16.09 11.49 -33.58
N GLU A 91 -16.13 10.16 -33.75
CA GLU A 91 -16.87 9.24 -32.88
C GLU A 91 -15.93 8.21 -32.24
N VAL A 92 -16.06 7.97 -30.93
CA VAL A 92 -15.24 6.96 -30.20
C VAL A 92 -16.11 6.10 -29.28
N ASP A 93 -15.93 4.78 -29.30
CA ASP A 93 -16.87 3.82 -28.69
C ASP A 93 -16.37 3.30 -27.32
N ILE A 94 -16.60 4.08 -26.25
CA ILE A 94 -16.03 3.88 -24.90
C ILE A 94 -16.81 2.82 -24.10
N ARG A 95 -16.15 1.94 -23.31
CA ARG A 95 -16.87 1.00 -22.42
C ARG A 95 -17.47 1.72 -21.21
N LEU A 96 -18.65 1.30 -20.72
CA LEU A 96 -19.39 1.99 -19.66
C LEU A 96 -18.60 2.14 -18.33
N ASP A 97 -17.74 1.20 -18.00
CA ASP A 97 -16.85 1.18 -16.83
C ASP A 97 -15.56 2.02 -17.01
N GLN A 98 -15.33 2.54 -18.21
CA GLN A 98 -14.22 3.44 -18.56
C GLN A 98 -14.65 4.91 -18.65
N VAL A 99 -15.93 5.20 -18.86
CA VAL A 99 -16.44 6.57 -19.13
C VAL A 99 -15.98 7.60 -18.09
N ASP A 100 -16.02 7.26 -16.80
CA ASP A 100 -15.56 8.13 -15.71
C ASP A 100 -14.07 8.51 -15.83
N ASP A 101 -13.22 7.55 -16.25
CA ASP A 101 -11.79 7.77 -16.43
C ASP A 101 -11.50 8.53 -17.73
N VAL A 102 -12.27 8.31 -18.81
CA VAL A 102 -12.18 9.08 -20.07
C VAL A 102 -12.60 10.54 -19.87
N LEU A 103 -13.77 10.79 -19.26
CA LEU A 103 -14.25 12.16 -18.98
C LEU A 103 -13.29 12.98 -18.10
N LYS A 104 -12.47 12.29 -17.29
CA LYS A 104 -11.44 12.88 -16.42
C LYS A 104 -10.12 13.18 -17.16
N SER A 105 -9.86 12.55 -18.30
CA SER A 105 -8.52 12.49 -18.91
C SER A 105 -8.44 12.77 -20.42
N LEU A 106 -9.58 12.95 -21.09
CA LEU A 106 -9.65 13.23 -22.52
C LEU A 106 -8.87 14.50 -22.88
N VAL A 107 -7.89 14.34 -23.77
CA VAL A 107 -7.14 15.41 -24.43
C VAL A 107 -7.34 15.30 -25.94
N VAL A 108 -7.52 16.44 -26.60
CA VAL A 108 -7.65 16.51 -28.06
C VAL A 108 -6.70 17.57 -28.58
N PHE A 109 -5.76 17.16 -29.42
CA PHE A 109 -4.78 18.03 -30.06
C PHE A 109 -5.17 18.21 -31.53
N ASP A 110 -5.69 19.39 -31.84
CA ASP A 110 -5.85 19.89 -33.21
C ASP A 110 -4.75 20.94 -33.46
N GLY A 111 -3.88 20.70 -34.43
CA GLY A 111 -2.76 21.61 -34.75
C GLY A 111 -3.15 22.87 -35.54
N GLY A 112 -4.39 22.98 -36.03
CA GLY A 112 -4.82 24.06 -36.93
C GLY A 112 -6.29 24.49 -36.84
N GLY A 113 -7.08 23.88 -35.97
CA GLY A 113 -8.48 24.21 -35.70
C GLY A 113 -8.77 24.43 -34.22
N SER A 114 -10.03 24.25 -33.83
CA SER A 114 -10.51 24.44 -32.46
C SER A 114 -11.48 23.34 -32.03
N LEU A 115 -11.35 22.89 -30.78
CA LEU A 115 -12.27 21.96 -30.14
C LEU A 115 -13.64 22.64 -29.93
N GLY A 116 -14.68 22.04 -30.50
CA GLY A 116 -16.07 22.48 -30.34
C GLY A 116 -16.75 21.77 -29.17
N LEU A 117 -17.89 21.14 -29.42
CA LEU A 117 -18.62 20.36 -28.43
C LEU A 117 -18.04 18.94 -28.30
N VAL A 118 -17.69 18.55 -27.08
CA VAL A 118 -17.57 17.14 -26.68
C VAL A 118 -18.90 16.69 -26.09
N SER A 119 -19.45 15.59 -26.60
CA SER A 119 -20.79 15.07 -26.33
C SER A 119 -20.72 13.59 -25.97
N MET A 120 -21.61 13.16 -25.06
CA MET A 120 -21.89 11.75 -24.81
C MET A 120 -23.34 11.63 -24.30
N PRO A 121 -24.15 10.67 -24.77
CA PRO A 121 -25.48 10.44 -24.22
C PRO A 121 -25.39 10.06 -22.75
N GLY A 122 -25.98 10.90 -21.88
CA GLY A 122 -25.98 10.70 -20.43
C GLY A 122 -26.70 9.43 -19.98
N LYS A 123 -26.33 8.91 -18.80
CA LYS A 123 -26.95 7.74 -18.16
C LYS A 123 -28.37 8.04 -17.69
N ALA A 124 -29.31 8.18 -18.61
CA ALA A 124 -30.72 8.42 -18.32
C ALA A 124 -31.23 7.38 -17.31
N PRO A 125 -31.56 7.78 -16.06
CA PRO A 125 -32.04 6.83 -15.07
C PRO A 125 -33.33 6.21 -15.58
N LEU A 126 -33.50 4.89 -15.41
CA LEU A 126 -34.73 4.23 -15.87
C LEU A 126 -35.96 4.87 -15.22
N ASP A 127 -35.83 5.36 -13.98
CA ASP A 127 -36.89 6.06 -13.25
C ASP A 127 -37.31 7.39 -13.90
N VAL A 128 -36.48 8.02 -14.74
CA VAL A 128 -36.87 9.18 -15.57
C VAL A 128 -37.77 8.73 -16.72
N ALA A 129 -37.46 7.61 -17.38
CA ALA A 129 -38.32 7.04 -18.42
C ALA A 129 -39.67 6.54 -17.87
N PHE A 130 -39.75 6.20 -16.58
CA PHE A 130 -40.97 5.80 -15.89
C PHE A 130 -41.70 6.95 -15.16
N ARG A 131 -41.09 8.13 -15.02
CA ARG A 131 -41.65 9.26 -14.24
C ARG A 131 -43.01 9.72 -14.74
N ASP A 132 -43.19 9.72 -16.07
CA ASP A 132 -44.36 10.26 -16.75
C ASP A 132 -45.30 9.14 -17.27
N LEU A 133 -45.19 7.92 -16.71
CA LEU A 133 -46.04 6.76 -17.05
C LEU A 133 -47.09 6.48 -15.96
N PRO A 134 -48.28 5.94 -16.30
CA PRO A 134 -49.33 5.65 -15.34
C PRO A 134 -49.11 4.37 -14.51
N PHE A 135 -47.92 3.78 -14.54
CA PHE A 135 -47.56 2.59 -13.76
C PHE A 135 -46.08 2.62 -13.34
N PRO A 136 -45.73 2.18 -12.12
CA PRO A 136 -44.34 2.09 -11.69
C PRO A 136 -43.63 0.92 -12.37
N ARG A 137 -42.30 1.01 -12.50
CA ARG A 137 -41.42 -0.05 -13.06
C ARG A 137 -41.71 -1.45 -12.52
N THR A 138 -41.99 -1.55 -11.21
CA THR A 138 -42.29 -2.82 -10.52
C THR A 138 -43.56 -3.51 -11.02
N ALA A 139 -44.51 -2.76 -11.58
CA ALA A 139 -45.78 -3.30 -12.07
C ALA A 139 -45.60 -4.20 -13.30
N LEU A 140 -44.64 -3.89 -14.19
CA LEU A 140 -44.33 -4.73 -15.35
C LEU A 140 -43.79 -6.12 -14.99
N GLY A 141 -43.31 -6.32 -13.76
CA GLY A 141 -42.84 -7.63 -13.28
C GLY A 141 -43.97 -8.59 -12.88
N ASN A 142 -45.23 -8.14 -12.82
CA ASN A 142 -46.36 -8.94 -12.35
C ASN A 142 -47.66 -8.45 -13.00
N MET A 143 -48.28 -9.23 -13.89
CA MET A 143 -49.46 -8.82 -14.67
C MET A 143 -50.62 -8.30 -13.79
N PRO A 144 -51.04 -8.99 -12.70
CA PRO A 144 -51.94 -8.43 -11.68
C PRO A 144 -51.56 -7.04 -11.11
N ALA A 145 -50.28 -6.71 -10.98
CA ALA A 145 -49.82 -5.41 -10.49
C ALA A 145 -49.88 -4.33 -11.59
N LEU A 146 -49.54 -4.67 -12.84
CA LEU A 146 -49.75 -3.80 -14.01
C LEU A 146 -51.24 -3.45 -14.16
N LEU A 147 -52.11 -4.45 -14.11
CA LEU A 147 -53.55 -4.27 -14.21
C LEU A 147 -54.11 -3.44 -13.05
N ASN A 148 -53.73 -3.71 -11.80
CA ASN A 148 -54.17 -2.87 -10.67
C ASN A 148 -53.65 -1.41 -10.77
N SER A 149 -52.44 -1.19 -11.31
CA SER A 149 -51.94 0.16 -11.58
C SER A 149 -52.77 0.88 -12.65
N LEU A 150 -53.31 0.13 -13.61
CA LEU A 150 -54.14 0.61 -14.72
C LEU A 150 -55.65 0.49 -14.44
N THR A 151 -56.04 0.57 -13.16
CA THR A 151 -57.45 0.62 -12.75
C THR A 151 -58.16 1.79 -13.45
N GLY A 152 -59.29 1.52 -14.09
CA GLY A 152 -60.01 2.49 -14.91
C GLY A 152 -59.62 2.54 -16.39
N ALA A 153 -58.63 1.76 -16.85
CA ALA A 153 -58.41 1.52 -18.28
C ALA A 153 -59.54 0.68 -18.89
N GLU A 154 -59.82 0.85 -20.18
CA GLU A 154 -60.71 -0.04 -20.93
C GLU A 154 -59.88 -1.16 -21.58
N ILE A 155 -60.23 -2.41 -21.27
CA ILE A 155 -59.50 -3.59 -21.73
C ILE A 155 -60.45 -4.65 -22.28
N VAL A 156 -59.89 -5.49 -23.14
CA VAL A 156 -60.56 -6.70 -23.62
C VAL A 156 -59.70 -7.91 -23.26
N ILE A 157 -60.32 -8.88 -22.60
CA ILE A 157 -59.70 -10.15 -22.19
C ILE A 157 -60.39 -11.28 -22.94
N ALA A 158 -59.62 -12.06 -23.69
CA ALA A 158 -60.09 -13.30 -24.32
C ALA A 158 -59.56 -14.52 -23.55
N GLY A 159 -60.37 -15.58 -23.48
CA GLY A 159 -60.11 -16.82 -22.76
C GLY A 159 -61.29 -17.78 -22.98
N ASP A 160 -61.82 -18.39 -21.92
CA ASP A 160 -63.11 -19.13 -21.92
C ASP A 160 -64.28 -18.33 -22.57
N ARG A 161 -64.17 -16.99 -22.60
CA ARG A 161 -65.06 -16.02 -23.26
C ARG A 161 -64.30 -14.70 -23.49
N GLU A 162 -64.66 -13.93 -24.52
CA GLU A 162 -64.17 -12.55 -24.68
C GLU A 162 -65.02 -11.59 -23.83
N LEU A 163 -64.38 -10.80 -22.97
CA LEU A 163 -65.00 -9.77 -22.14
C LEU A 163 -64.36 -8.41 -22.43
N SER A 164 -65.17 -7.42 -22.81
CA SER A 164 -64.77 -6.03 -23.01
C SER A 164 -65.39 -5.15 -21.92
N GLY A 165 -64.59 -4.30 -21.27
CA GLY A 165 -65.09 -3.38 -20.27
C GLY A 165 -64.00 -2.62 -19.53
N ARG A 166 -64.44 -1.76 -18.60
CA ARG A 166 -63.54 -0.93 -17.80
C ARG A 166 -63.01 -1.70 -16.60
N LEU A 167 -61.69 -1.74 -16.43
CA LEU A 167 -61.04 -2.47 -15.34
C LEU A 167 -61.34 -1.85 -13.98
N VAL A 168 -61.84 -2.66 -13.05
CA VAL A 168 -62.20 -2.24 -11.68
C VAL A 168 -61.10 -2.60 -10.68
N ASN A 169 -60.59 -3.83 -10.73
CA ASN A 169 -59.39 -4.29 -10.02
C ASN A 169 -59.02 -5.73 -10.45
N VAL A 170 -57.89 -6.23 -9.93
CA VAL A 170 -57.50 -7.64 -9.97
C VAL A 170 -57.25 -8.14 -8.55
N THR A 171 -58.05 -9.11 -8.09
CA THR A 171 -58.01 -9.66 -6.73
C THR A 171 -57.46 -11.08 -6.71
N ALA A 172 -56.46 -11.34 -5.88
CA ALA A 172 -55.92 -12.67 -5.66
C ALA A 172 -56.86 -13.53 -4.78
N GLU A 173 -57.16 -14.74 -5.24
CA GLU A 173 -57.97 -15.74 -4.53
C GLU A 173 -57.17 -17.04 -4.36
N ARG A 174 -57.32 -17.71 -3.20
CA ARG A 174 -56.76 -19.05 -3.02
C ARG A 174 -57.78 -20.10 -3.43
N GLY A 175 -57.43 -20.92 -4.42
CA GLY A 175 -58.20 -22.08 -4.84
C GLY A 175 -57.81 -23.32 -4.04
N ASN A 176 -58.80 -24.04 -3.52
CA ASN A 176 -58.63 -25.37 -2.95
C ASN A 176 -59.33 -26.39 -3.86
N THR A 177 -58.56 -27.04 -4.72
CA THR A 177 -58.96 -28.30 -5.36
C THR A 177 -58.66 -29.45 -4.39
N GLY A 178 -59.69 -30.25 -4.06
CA GLY A 178 -59.68 -31.21 -2.95
C GLY A 178 -58.74 -32.44 -3.05
N ASN A 179 -57.64 -32.34 -3.79
CA ASN A 179 -56.52 -33.29 -3.84
C ASN A 179 -55.21 -32.54 -4.20
N SER A 180 -54.77 -31.63 -3.32
CA SER A 180 -53.56 -30.78 -3.48
C SER A 180 -53.65 -29.79 -4.67
N THR A 181 -53.17 -28.55 -4.59
CA THR A 181 -52.35 -27.82 -3.59
C THR A 181 -52.93 -26.41 -3.47
N ASP A 182 -52.64 -25.65 -2.40
CA ASP A 182 -53.02 -24.23 -2.31
C ASP A 182 -52.44 -23.43 -3.51
N PHE A 183 -53.30 -23.02 -4.45
CA PHE A 183 -52.90 -22.20 -5.60
C PHE A 183 -53.55 -20.83 -5.55
N VAL A 184 -52.81 -19.80 -5.98
CA VAL A 184 -53.35 -18.44 -6.13
C VAL A 184 -53.79 -18.25 -7.57
N GLN A 185 -55.03 -17.83 -7.76
CA GLN A 185 -55.58 -17.39 -9.04
C GLN A 185 -56.02 -15.93 -8.93
N HIS A 186 -55.97 -15.16 -10.02
CA HIS A 186 -56.25 -13.73 -10.02
C HIS A 186 -57.57 -13.46 -10.74
N ARG A 187 -58.59 -13.07 -9.96
CA ARG A 187 -59.88 -12.64 -10.51
C ARG A 187 -59.79 -11.21 -11.00
N VAL A 188 -59.98 -11.00 -12.31
CA VAL A 188 -60.16 -9.68 -12.91
C VAL A 188 -61.63 -9.30 -12.84
N ASN A 189 -61.94 -8.10 -12.35
CA ASN A 189 -63.29 -7.56 -12.31
C ASN A 189 -63.43 -6.40 -13.32
N LEU A 190 -64.41 -6.49 -14.20
CA LEU A 190 -64.65 -5.55 -15.30
C LEU A 190 -66.07 -4.97 -15.21
N LEU A 191 -66.21 -3.65 -15.34
CA LEU A 191 -67.49 -3.01 -15.58
C LEU A 191 -67.79 -3.05 -17.09
N THR A 192 -68.71 -3.92 -17.48
CA THR A 192 -69.15 -4.11 -18.88
C THR A 192 -70.50 -3.42 -19.10
N ALA A 193 -70.94 -3.33 -20.37
CA ALA A 193 -72.29 -2.85 -20.71
C ALA A 193 -73.42 -3.71 -20.08
N SER A 194 -73.12 -4.95 -19.69
CA SER A 194 -74.03 -5.87 -19.01
C SER A 194 -73.88 -5.85 -17.48
N GLY A 195 -73.21 -4.84 -16.92
CA GLY A 195 -72.89 -4.71 -15.50
C GLY A 195 -71.51 -5.25 -15.11
N LEU A 196 -71.28 -5.42 -13.81
CA LEU A 196 -70.03 -5.95 -13.29
C LEU A 196 -69.90 -7.45 -13.60
N GLN A 197 -68.81 -7.82 -14.27
CA GLN A 197 -68.49 -9.20 -14.64
C GLN A 197 -67.07 -9.55 -14.22
N SER A 198 -66.79 -10.84 -14.00
CA SER A 198 -65.45 -11.30 -13.62
C SER A 198 -64.96 -12.49 -14.43
N THR A 199 -63.64 -12.63 -14.50
CA THR A 199 -62.94 -13.75 -15.14
C THR A 199 -61.65 -14.06 -14.38
N VAL A 200 -61.05 -15.23 -14.65
CA VAL A 200 -59.78 -15.66 -14.06
C VAL A 200 -58.65 -15.36 -15.04
N LEU A 201 -57.65 -14.61 -14.61
CA LEU A 201 -56.56 -14.12 -15.46
C LEU A 201 -55.71 -15.27 -16.04
N GLU A 202 -55.48 -16.32 -15.25
CA GLU A 202 -54.74 -17.53 -15.63
C GLU A 202 -55.44 -18.36 -16.72
N ARG A 203 -56.70 -18.03 -17.05
CA ARG A 203 -57.46 -18.62 -18.16
C ARG A 203 -57.58 -17.68 -19.37
N SER A 204 -56.92 -16.53 -19.34
CA SER A 204 -56.87 -15.64 -20.50
C SER A 204 -55.82 -16.09 -21.50
N THR A 205 -56.20 -16.11 -22.77
CA THR A 205 -55.31 -16.38 -23.92
C THR A 205 -54.71 -15.09 -24.45
N SER A 206 -55.43 -13.97 -24.30
CA SER A 206 -54.90 -12.63 -24.61
C SER A 206 -55.60 -11.54 -23.80
N LEU A 207 -54.87 -10.45 -23.59
CA LEU A 207 -55.36 -9.22 -22.99
C LEU A 207 -54.87 -8.06 -23.86
N ARG A 208 -55.79 -7.16 -24.25
CA ARG A 208 -55.50 -5.97 -25.04
C ARG A 208 -56.08 -4.73 -24.36
N PHE A 209 -55.30 -3.67 -24.28
CA PHE A 209 -55.81 -2.33 -23.95
C PHE A 209 -56.53 -1.77 -25.17
N VAL A 210 -57.70 -1.13 -24.97
CA VAL A 210 -58.44 -0.48 -26.06
C VAL A 210 -57.81 0.86 -26.42
N ASP A 211 -57.21 1.52 -25.43
CA ASP A 211 -56.46 2.76 -25.59
C ASP A 211 -55.08 2.52 -26.24
N LYS A 212 -54.86 3.17 -27.37
CA LYS A 212 -53.61 3.11 -28.14
C LYS A 212 -52.48 3.91 -27.51
N GLU A 213 -52.79 4.98 -26.77
CA GLU A 213 -51.75 5.77 -26.10
C GLU A 213 -51.18 4.96 -24.93
N LEU A 214 -52.05 4.32 -24.15
CA LEU A 214 -51.65 3.40 -23.08
C LEU A 214 -50.79 2.23 -23.60
N GLN A 215 -51.16 1.65 -24.74
CA GLN A 215 -50.31 0.63 -25.40
C GLN A 215 -48.93 1.21 -25.76
N ALA A 216 -48.87 2.38 -26.40
CA ALA A 216 -47.61 3.04 -26.75
C ALA A 216 -46.80 3.55 -25.53
N GLN A 217 -47.42 3.71 -24.36
CA GLN A 217 -46.74 3.95 -23.09
C GLN A 217 -46.08 2.67 -22.55
N ILE A 218 -46.76 1.52 -22.64
CA ILE A 218 -46.20 0.20 -22.30
C ILE A 218 -45.05 -0.15 -23.24
N ASP A 219 -45.22 0.04 -24.56
CA ASP A 219 -44.19 -0.28 -25.54
C ASP A 219 -42.91 0.56 -25.33
N ARG A 220 -43.05 1.87 -25.05
CA ARG A 220 -41.93 2.75 -24.66
C ARG A 220 -41.24 2.29 -23.38
N ALA A 221 -41.98 1.85 -22.38
CA ALA A 221 -41.43 1.35 -21.12
C ALA A 221 -40.58 0.08 -21.32
N LEU A 222 -41.02 -0.82 -22.22
CA LEU A 222 -40.30 -2.05 -22.56
C LEU A 222 -39.05 -1.76 -23.41
N VAL A 223 -39.11 -0.82 -24.36
CA VAL A 223 -37.93 -0.35 -25.11
C VAL A 223 -36.90 0.27 -24.16
N ALA A 224 -37.29 1.16 -23.25
CA ALA A 224 -36.38 1.75 -22.27
C ALA A 224 -35.69 0.70 -21.38
N ILE A 225 -36.39 -0.39 -21.01
CA ILE A 225 -35.79 -1.54 -20.29
C ILE A 225 -34.80 -2.29 -21.19
N ALA A 226 -35.10 -2.49 -22.47
CA ALA A 226 -34.24 -3.20 -23.41
C ALA A 226 -32.97 -2.41 -23.77
N ASP A 227 -33.06 -1.08 -23.84
CA ASP A 227 -31.93 -0.21 -24.19
C ASP A 227 -30.96 -0.06 -23.02
N ASN A 228 -31.49 0.17 -21.81
CA ASN A 228 -30.69 0.21 -20.57
C ASN A 228 -29.93 -1.12 -20.34
N ARG A 229 -30.47 -2.26 -20.80
CA ARG A 229 -29.83 -3.59 -20.76
C ARG A 229 -28.78 -3.85 -21.84
N ARG A 230 -28.75 -3.08 -22.94
CA ARG A 230 -27.80 -3.28 -24.07
C ARG A 230 -26.60 -2.33 -24.01
N GLN A 231 -26.54 -1.50 -22.98
CA GLN A 231 -25.70 -0.31 -22.94
C GLN A 231 -24.36 -0.55 -22.22
N ASP A 232 -23.55 -1.48 -22.71
CA ASP A 232 -22.19 -1.71 -22.19
C ASP A 232 -21.12 -0.80 -22.83
N ARG A 233 -21.43 -0.11 -23.94
CA ARG A 233 -20.60 0.96 -24.55
C ARG A 233 -21.33 2.31 -24.61
N ARG A 234 -20.59 3.40 -24.83
CA ARG A 234 -21.06 4.77 -25.07
C ARG A 234 -20.21 5.41 -26.17
N GLN A 235 -20.90 5.84 -27.22
CA GLN A 235 -20.36 6.73 -28.24
C GLN A 235 -20.03 8.09 -27.59
N LEU A 236 -18.80 8.54 -27.80
CA LEU A 236 -18.28 9.86 -27.44
C LEU A 236 -18.14 10.64 -28.76
N ASP A 237 -18.89 11.74 -28.90
CA ASP A 237 -18.84 12.59 -30.08
C ASP A 237 -17.93 13.79 -29.80
N VAL A 238 -16.93 14.01 -30.66
CA VAL A 238 -15.95 15.10 -30.55
C VAL A 238 -16.02 15.96 -31.80
N ARG A 239 -16.65 17.12 -31.69
CA ARG A 239 -16.77 18.11 -32.77
C ARG A 239 -15.53 19.00 -32.85
N LEU A 240 -14.96 19.13 -34.05
CA LEU A 240 -13.80 19.97 -34.37
C LEU A 240 -14.15 20.94 -35.50
N GLU A 241 -13.78 22.21 -35.32
CA GLU A 241 -14.08 23.28 -36.28
C GLU A 241 -12.75 23.87 -36.81
N GLY A 242 -12.61 24.04 -38.12
CA GLY A 242 -11.32 24.43 -38.72
C GLY A 242 -11.28 24.43 -40.25
N GLN A 243 -10.09 24.67 -40.82
CA GLN A 243 -9.89 24.78 -42.27
C GLN A 243 -8.65 24.02 -42.76
N GLY A 244 -8.71 23.54 -44.00
CA GLY A 244 -7.66 22.71 -44.61
C GLY A 244 -7.66 21.27 -44.10
N SER A 245 -6.76 20.45 -44.66
CA SER A 245 -6.41 19.13 -44.12
C SER A 245 -5.41 19.30 -42.98
N ARG A 246 -5.62 18.56 -41.88
CA ARG A 246 -4.77 18.59 -40.68
C ARG A 246 -4.89 17.30 -39.89
N ASP A 247 -3.83 16.95 -39.17
CA ASP A 247 -3.77 15.76 -38.33
C ASP A 247 -4.25 16.07 -36.91
N ILE A 248 -5.08 15.19 -36.37
CA ILE A 248 -5.69 15.25 -35.05
C ILE A 248 -5.18 14.10 -34.20
N ARG A 249 -4.93 14.34 -32.91
CA ARG A 249 -4.70 13.29 -31.91
C ARG A 249 -5.72 13.39 -30.79
N LEU A 250 -6.43 12.30 -30.52
CA LEU A 250 -7.37 12.15 -29.40
C LEU A 250 -6.77 11.14 -28.42
N GLY A 251 -6.47 11.59 -27.20
CA GLY A 251 -5.85 10.77 -26.16
C GLY A 251 -6.72 10.68 -24.90
N TYR A 252 -6.74 9.54 -24.23
CA TYR A 252 -7.34 9.42 -22.90
C TYR A 252 -6.67 8.32 -22.06
N VAL A 253 -6.90 8.35 -20.75
CA VAL A 253 -6.38 7.37 -19.78
C VAL A 253 -7.54 6.56 -19.18
N VAL A 254 -7.43 5.24 -19.22
CA VAL A 254 -8.40 4.31 -18.58
C VAL A 254 -7.67 3.27 -17.73
N ALA A 255 -8.41 2.63 -16.82
CA ALA A 255 -7.91 1.44 -16.12
C ALA A 255 -7.55 0.33 -17.12
N ALA A 256 -6.39 -0.29 -16.94
CA ALA A 256 -5.86 -1.36 -17.79
C ALA A 256 -5.23 -2.46 -16.92
N PRO A 257 -5.06 -3.69 -17.44
CA PRO A 257 -4.34 -4.74 -16.72
C PRO A 257 -2.91 -4.29 -16.38
N LEU A 258 -2.44 -4.63 -15.18
CA LEU A 258 -1.04 -4.38 -14.81
C LEU A 258 -0.14 -5.25 -15.69
N TRP A 259 0.74 -4.62 -16.46
CA TRP A 259 1.81 -5.33 -17.13
C TRP A 259 2.81 -5.88 -16.10
N LYS A 260 3.33 -7.08 -16.33
CA LYS A 260 4.17 -7.82 -15.38
C LYS A 260 5.53 -8.11 -16.01
N THR A 261 6.62 -8.02 -15.27
CA THR A 261 7.92 -8.52 -15.74
C THR A 261 8.19 -9.94 -15.30
N SER A 262 8.72 -10.74 -16.23
CA SER A 262 9.21 -12.09 -15.98
C SER A 262 10.58 -12.25 -16.62
N TYR A 263 11.56 -12.68 -15.82
CA TYR A 263 12.94 -12.86 -16.25
C TYR A 263 13.30 -14.35 -16.30
N ARG A 264 14.15 -14.75 -17.23
CA ARG A 264 14.92 -16.00 -17.14
C ARG A 264 16.38 -15.63 -17.00
N LEU A 265 17.07 -16.23 -16.03
CA LEU A 265 18.51 -16.08 -15.82
C LEU A 265 19.16 -17.46 -15.90
N ALA A 266 20.00 -17.69 -16.89
CA ALA A 266 20.76 -18.93 -17.05
C ALA A 266 22.23 -18.69 -16.69
N VAL A 267 22.75 -19.42 -15.71
CA VAL A 267 24.12 -19.24 -15.19
C VAL A 267 24.92 -20.52 -15.35
N SER A 268 26.20 -20.40 -15.71
CA SER A 268 27.13 -21.52 -15.78
C SER A 268 27.70 -21.82 -14.38
N PRO A 269 27.83 -23.08 -13.96
CA PRO A 269 28.47 -23.43 -12.69
C PRO A 269 29.99 -23.22 -12.73
N ASP A 270 30.60 -23.19 -13.91
CA ASP A 270 32.07 -23.21 -14.12
C ASP A 270 32.78 -21.85 -13.94
N GLY A 271 32.22 -20.93 -13.15
CA GLY A 271 33.00 -19.85 -12.51
C GLY A 271 33.25 -18.56 -13.29
N ASP A 272 32.66 -18.34 -14.47
CA ASP A 272 32.79 -17.09 -15.25
C ASP A 272 32.05 -15.87 -14.65
N ASP A 273 31.47 -15.98 -13.44
CA ASP A 273 30.70 -14.94 -12.70
C ASP A 273 29.68 -14.13 -13.57
N THR A 274 29.14 -14.75 -14.61
CA THR A 274 28.25 -14.15 -15.62
C THR A 274 27.07 -15.07 -15.96
N GLY A 275 25.96 -14.47 -16.39
CA GLY A 275 24.72 -15.19 -16.71
C GLY A 275 23.95 -14.55 -17.86
N GLU A 276 23.27 -15.37 -18.66
CA GLU A 276 22.41 -14.91 -19.76
C GLU A 276 21.02 -14.55 -19.23
N MET A 277 20.65 -13.27 -19.34
CA MET A 277 19.40 -12.71 -18.82
C MET A 277 18.47 -12.28 -19.96
N THR A 278 17.28 -12.90 -20.00
CA THR A 278 16.16 -12.43 -20.82
C THR A 278 15.03 -11.95 -19.93
N GLY A 279 14.45 -10.79 -20.24
CA GLY A 279 13.33 -10.20 -19.51
C GLY A 279 12.18 -9.86 -20.43
N TRP A 280 10.98 -10.15 -19.98
CA TRP A 280 9.75 -10.10 -20.77
C TRP A 280 8.71 -9.23 -20.07
N ALA A 281 8.12 -8.29 -20.78
CA ALA A 281 6.86 -7.67 -20.40
C ALA A 281 5.70 -8.60 -20.81
N ILE A 282 4.86 -8.97 -19.85
CA ILE A 282 3.64 -9.74 -20.06
C ILE A 282 2.46 -8.76 -20.01
N LEU A 283 1.68 -8.74 -21.08
CA LEU A 283 0.72 -7.69 -21.42
C LEU A 283 -0.62 -8.32 -21.84
N GLU A 284 -1.73 -7.65 -21.55
CA GLU A 284 -3.10 -8.16 -21.78
C GLU A 284 -3.96 -7.04 -22.40
N ASN A 285 -4.50 -7.23 -23.61
CA ASN A 285 -5.39 -6.25 -24.23
C ASN A 285 -6.82 -6.41 -23.67
N MET A 286 -7.16 -5.61 -22.67
CA MET A 286 -8.53 -5.50 -22.14
C MET A 286 -9.15 -4.13 -22.46
N SER A 287 -8.73 -3.49 -23.56
CA SER A 287 -9.24 -2.16 -23.96
C SER A 287 -10.70 -2.20 -24.41
N GLY A 288 -11.12 -3.29 -25.06
CA GLY A 288 -12.45 -3.45 -25.67
C GLY A 288 -12.46 -3.33 -27.20
N GLN A 289 -11.27 -3.24 -27.81
CA GLN A 289 -11.03 -3.23 -29.24
C GLN A 289 -9.69 -3.91 -29.53
N ASP A 290 -9.49 -4.32 -30.78
CA ASP A 290 -8.24 -4.89 -31.22
C ASP A 290 -7.14 -3.80 -31.32
N TRP A 291 -5.87 -4.21 -31.29
CA TRP A 291 -4.74 -3.35 -31.63
C TRP A 291 -4.22 -3.78 -33.00
N ASP A 292 -4.15 -2.84 -33.93
CA ASP A 292 -3.62 -3.04 -35.28
C ASP A 292 -2.45 -2.07 -35.49
N ASP A 293 -1.23 -2.63 -35.57
CA ASP A 293 0.05 -1.96 -35.84
C ASP A 293 0.32 -0.70 -34.97
N VAL A 294 0.09 -0.77 -33.65
CA VAL A 294 0.20 0.39 -32.74
C VAL A 294 1.64 0.61 -32.22
N GLU A 295 2.02 1.86 -31.96
CA GLU A 295 3.21 2.21 -31.15
C GLU A 295 2.96 1.79 -29.70
N LEU A 296 3.61 0.70 -29.26
CA LEU A 296 3.53 0.24 -27.88
C LEU A 296 4.68 0.80 -27.03
N VAL A 297 4.31 1.36 -25.88
CA VAL A 297 5.24 1.81 -24.83
C VAL A 297 4.80 1.24 -23.49
N VAL A 298 5.74 0.76 -22.68
CA VAL A 298 5.44 0.32 -21.30
C VAL A 298 6.30 1.07 -20.29
N THR A 299 5.72 1.53 -19.18
CA THR A 299 6.44 2.32 -18.16
C THR A 299 6.37 1.69 -16.78
N SER A 300 7.51 1.74 -16.07
CA SER A 300 7.68 1.13 -14.75
C SER A 300 7.28 2.03 -13.58
N GLY A 301 6.97 3.30 -13.85
CA GLY A 301 6.54 4.28 -12.85
C GLY A 301 5.17 4.00 -12.27
N ASN A 302 4.97 4.41 -11.01
CA ASN A 302 3.73 4.26 -10.25
C ASN A 302 2.97 5.61 -10.16
N PRO A 303 2.18 6.00 -11.18
CA PRO A 303 1.42 7.25 -11.16
C PRO A 303 0.29 7.20 -10.13
N VAL A 304 0.10 8.28 -9.39
CA VAL A 304 -1.06 8.43 -8.49
C VAL A 304 -2.32 8.62 -9.33
N THR A 305 -3.23 7.64 -9.30
CA THR A 305 -4.51 7.66 -10.00
C THR A 305 -5.68 7.49 -9.03
N PHE A 306 -6.83 8.06 -9.38
CA PHE A 306 -8.06 7.95 -8.60
C PHE A 306 -9.27 7.90 -9.54
N ARG A 307 -10.34 7.22 -9.09
CA ARG A 307 -11.64 7.21 -9.76
C ARG A 307 -12.59 8.18 -9.07
N GLN A 308 -13.42 8.84 -9.89
CA GLN A 308 -14.51 9.70 -9.45
C GLN A 308 -15.69 9.45 -10.40
N ALA A 309 -16.88 9.25 -9.85
CA ALA A 309 -18.10 9.09 -10.66
C ALA A 309 -18.49 10.45 -11.27
N LEU A 310 -18.09 10.68 -12.51
CA LEU A 310 -18.35 11.89 -13.30
C LEU A 310 -19.57 11.71 -14.22
N TYR A 311 -19.83 10.48 -14.66
CA TYR A 311 -20.94 10.13 -15.54
C TYR A 311 -22.27 9.88 -14.80
N GLU A 312 -22.21 9.69 -13.48
CA GLU A 312 -23.39 9.49 -12.64
C GLU A 312 -24.06 10.80 -12.21
N SER A 313 -25.38 10.86 -12.35
CA SER A 313 -26.17 12.06 -12.04
C SER A 313 -26.47 12.18 -10.54
N TYR A 314 -25.63 12.90 -9.81
CA TYR A 314 -25.83 13.18 -8.38
C TYR A 314 -26.86 14.27 -8.13
N PHE A 315 -27.96 13.92 -7.46
CA PHE A 315 -28.99 14.86 -7.00
C PHE A 315 -28.91 15.07 -5.49
N VAL A 316 -28.60 16.30 -5.05
CA VAL A 316 -28.70 16.66 -3.63
C VAL A 316 -30.16 16.83 -3.22
N ASN A 317 -30.57 16.17 -2.13
CA ASN A 317 -31.87 16.39 -1.51
C ASN A 317 -31.96 17.82 -0.97
N ARG A 318 -32.70 18.68 -1.69
CA ARG A 318 -32.92 20.07 -1.29
C ARG A 318 -33.91 20.12 -0.12
N PRO A 319 -33.57 20.72 1.04
CA PRO A 319 -34.53 20.85 2.13
C PRO A 319 -35.75 21.68 1.69
N SER A 320 -36.96 21.12 1.84
CA SER A 320 -38.19 21.86 1.61
C SER A 320 -38.45 22.79 2.80
N ILE A 321 -38.04 24.06 2.67
CA ILE A 321 -38.33 25.10 3.68
C ILE A 321 -39.85 25.38 3.63
N PRO A 322 -40.62 25.10 4.69
CA PRO A 322 -42.02 25.50 4.75
C PRO A 322 -42.12 27.02 4.78
N VAL A 323 -43.18 27.59 4.21
CA VAL A 323 -43.37 29.05 4.17
C VAL A 323 -43.67 29.58 5.57
N GLU A 324 -42.64 30.12 6.22
CA GLU A 324 -42.76 30.72 7.55
C GLU A 324 -43.57 32.02 7.51
N VAL A 325 -44.51 32.16 8.46
CA VAL A 325 -45.25 33.41 8.70
C VAL A 325 -44.58 34.17 9.85
N LEU A 326 -44.23 35.43 9.59
CA LEU A 326 -43.38 36.30 10.43
C LEU A 326 -43.65 36.22 11.95
N GLY A 327 -42.63 35.79 12.72
CA GLY A 327 -42.75 35.41 14.14
C GLY A 327 -41.78 36.04 15.16
N ARG A 328 -41.13 37.17 14.82
CA ARG A 328 -40.12 37.93 15.63
C ARG A 328 -38.72 37.31 15.77
N ILE A 329 -37.75 38.20 15.99
CA ILE A 329 -36.30 37.95 16.13
C ILE A 329 -35.90 38.06 17.61
N LEU A 330 -34.92 37.25 18.03
CA LEU A 330 -34.05 37.54 19.19
C LEU A 330 -32.58 37.37 18.75
N PRO A 331 -31.66 38.30 19.08
CA PRO A 331 -30.24 38.14 18.80
C PRO A 331 -29.60 37.03 19.67
N PRO A 332 -28.51 36.39 19.20
CA PRO A 332 -27.77 35.40 19.98
C PRO A 332 -26.97 36.06 21.12
N VAL A 333 -26.60 35.26 22.12
CA VAL A 333 -25.58 35.61 23.13
C VAL A 333 -24.29 34.91 22.74
N ASP A 334 -23.17 35.65 22.77
CA ASP A 334 -21.84 35.16 22.41
C ASP A 334 -21.22 34.28 23.53
N GLY A 335 -20.29 33.40 23.15
CA GLY A 335 -19.66 32.41 24.01
C GLY A 335 -18.60 31.61 23.24
N GLY A 336 -17.40 32.18 23.13
CA GLY A 336 -16.27 31.60 22.38
C GLY A 336 -15.59 30.38 23.02
N SER A 337 -14.42 30.04 22.46
CA SER A 337 -13.52 28.95 22.86
C SER A 337 -13.07 29.04 24.34
N VAL A 338 -12.55 27.99 25.01
CA VAL A 338 -11.61 26.95 24.53
C VAL A 338 -11.94 25.54 25.06
N ALA A 339 -10.97 24.62 25.08
CA ALA A 339 -11.19 23.17 24.99
C ALA A 339 -10.76 22.35 26.21
N MET A 340 -11.18 21.07 26.18
CA MET A 340 -10.55 19.89 26.78
C MET A 340 -10.87 19.56 28.25
N GLU A 341 -10.79 18.25 28.55
CA GLU A 341 -10.84 17.58 29.88
C GLU A 341 -12.21 17.28 30.53
N ALA A 342 -13.06 16.43 29.90
CA ALA A 342 -14.05 15.60 30.62
C ALA A 342 -14.66 14.41 29.81
N ASP A 343 -13.88 13.39 29.41
CA ASP A 343 -14.49 12.10 28.97
C ASP A 343 -13.60 10.86 29.21
N LYS A 344 -12.84 10.85 30.31
CA LYS A 344 -11.90 9.75 30.64
C LYS A 344 -12.50 8.64 31.51
N GLU A 345 -13.70 8.84 32.06
CA GLU A 345 -14.39 7.88 32.94
C GLU A 345 -15.44 7.02 32.19
N ARG A 346 -15.87 7.42 30.98
CA ARG A 346 -17.00 6.79 30.29
C ARG A 346 -16.66 5.53 29.49
N LEU A 347 -15.37 5.23 29.33
CA LEU A 347 -14.86 4.07 28.56
C LEU A 347 -14.29 2.92 29.42
N GLN A 348 -14.22 3.05 30.74
CA GLN A 348 -13.68 1.98 31.61
C GLN A 348 -14.73 0.96 32.10
N ASN A 349 -16.03 1.26 32.05
CA ASN A 349 -17.11 0.42 32.60
C ASN A 349 -17.77 -0.55 31.59
N LEU A 350 -17.06 -0.96 30.52
CA LEU A 350 -17.59 -1.85 29.46
C LEU A 350 -16.72 -3.09 29.17
N ARG A 351 -15.95 -3.58 30.17
CA ARG A 351 -15.31 -4.90 30.11
C ARG A 351 -15.48 -5.68 31.42
N GLY A 352 -16.42 -6.63 31.41
CA GLY A 352 -16.63 -7.65 32.43
C GLY A 352 -17.12 -8.96 31.77
N PRO A 353 -16.86 -10.16 32.34
CA PRO A 353 -16.86 -11.39 31.56
C PRO A 353 -18.25 -11.93 31.23
N MET A 354 -18.45 -12.38 29.99
CA MET A 354 -19.60 -13.16 29.57
C MET A 354 -19.20 -14.63 29.40
N GLU A 355 -19.43 -15.44 30.44
CA GLU A 355 -19.44 -16.90 30.33
C GLU A 355 -20.82 -17.46 30.69
N GLN A 356 -21.07 -18.68 30.22
CA GLN A 356 -22.02 -19.63 30.78
C GLN A 356 -23.53 -19.25 30.75
N LYS A 357 -24.15 -19.44 29.58
CA LYS A 357 -25.30 -20.37 29.37
C LYS A 357 -25.91 -20.29 27.97
N MET A 358 -25.72 -21.33 27.17
CA MET A 358 -26.82 -22.06 26.49
C MET A 358 -26.39 -23.51 26.26
N SER A 359 -27.32 -24.45 26.47
CA SER A 359 -27.17 -25.87 26.18
C SER A 359 -28.54 -26.47 25.84
N PHE A 360 -28.54 -27.67 25.24
CA PHE A 360 -29.71 -28.46 24.80
C PHE A 360 -30.46 -28.03 23.52
N ALA A 361 -29.96 -28.51 22.37
CA ALA A 361 -30.73 -29.32 21.40
C ALA A 361 -29.75 -29.97 20.39
N ALA A 362 -29.32 -31.22 20.56
CA ALA A 362 -30.06 -32.45 20.21
C ALA A 362 -30.01 -32.89 18.71
N GLY A 363 -28.83 -32.85 18.09
CA GLY A 363 -28.20 -33.96 17.33
C GLY A 363 -28.89 -34.66 16.12
N ARG A 364 -28.11 -34.87 15.06
CA ARG A 364 -28.14 -36.10 14.23
C ARG A 364 -26.78 -36.36 13.56
N SER A 365 -26.61 -37.57 13.02
CA SER A 365 -25.32 -38.26 12.84
C SER A 365 -24.86 -38.42 11.38
N ALA A 366 -23.54 -38.41 11.16
CA ALA A 366 -22.84 -39.14 10.09
C ALA A 366 -21.40 -39.49 10.56
N ALA A 367 -20.73 -40.43 9.86
CA ALA A 367 -19.46 -41.04 10.27
C ALA A 367 -18.29 -40.67 9.31
N PRO A 368 -17.00 -40.85 9.70
CA PRO A 368 -15.85 -40.42 8.90
C PRO A 368 -15.37 -41.49 7.90
N MET A 369 -14.53 -41.08 6.94
CA MET A 369 -13.67 -41.97 6.15
C MET A 369 -12.29 -41.33 5.95
N GLN A 370 -11.25 -42.16 5.99
CA GLN A 370 -9.87 -41.86 5.61
C GLN A 370 -9.28 -43.13 4.95
N GLU A 371 -8.44 -42.94 3.93
CA GLU A 371 -7.52 -43.92 3.32
C GLU A 371 -8.06 -45.31 2.92
N SER A 372 -8.17 -45.54 1.61
CA SER A 372 -7.38 -46.59 0.94
C SER A 372 -7.45 -46.46 -0.59
N MET A 373 -6.31 -46.27 -1.28
CA MET A 373 -6.18 -46.62 -2.70
C MET A 373 -4.73 -46.88 -3.14
N ALA A 374 -4.08 -47.82 -2.45
CA ALA A 374 -3.13 -48.71 -3.12
C ALA A 374 -3.91 -49.81 -3.89
N ASP A 375 -3.22 -50.65 -4.65
CA ASP A 375 -3.77 -51.79 -5.40
C ASP A 375 -4.78 -51.46 -6.52
N ALA A 376 -4.36 -50.59 -7.43
CA ALA A 376 -4.95 -50.45 -8.78
C ALA A 376 -3.88 -50.36 -9.90
N MET A 377 -2.76 -51.07 -9.73
CA MET A 377 -1.74 -51.28 -10.76
C MET A 377 -1.49 -52.79 -10.99
N MET A 378 -0.79 -53.14 -12.07
CA MET A 378 -0.41 -54.51 -12.48
C MET A 378 -1.51 -55.39 -13.11
N MET A 379 -1.94 -55.05 -14.34
CA MET A 379 -2.13 -56.03 -15.43
C MET A 379 -2.30 -55.35 -16.80
N SER A 380 -1.29 -55.51 -17.67
CA SER A 380 -1.33 -55.54 -19.15
C SER A 380 -0.08 -54.87 -19.74
N GLY A 381 0.77 -55.65 -20.42
CA GLY A 381 1.94 -55.14 -21.12
C GLY A 381 1.81 -55.28 -22.63
N ASN A 382 2.69 -54.58 -23.37
CA ASN A 382 2.99 -54.75 -24.79
C ASN A 382 1.83 -54.55 -25.80
N ALA A 383 1.47 -53.29 -26.09
CA ALA A 383 0.90 -52.92 -27.41
C ALA A 383 0.96 -51.41 -27.75
N MET A 384 2.14 -50.76 -27.69
CA MET A 384 2.45 -49.57 -28.50
C MET A 384 3.95 -49.22 -28.40
N ALA A 385 4.71 -49.64 -29.40
CA ALA A 385 5.90 -48.91 -29.81
C ALA A 385 5.52 -48.02 -31.01
N GLU A 386 6.35 -47.03 -31.32
CA GLU A 386 6.30 -46.29 -32.60
C GLU A 386 5.06 -45.40 -32.83
N LEU A 387 4.94 -44.33 -32.02
CA LEU A 387 4.54 -42.98 -32.48
C LEU A 387 4.71 -41.95 -31.34
N ALA A 388 5.97 -41.66 -30.98
CA ALA A 388 6.25 -40.50 -30.15
C ALA A 388 6.08 -39.22 -30.98
N PRO A 389 5.32 -38.21 -30.53
CA PRO A 389 5.45 -36.87 -31.08
C PRO A 389 6.91 -36.43 -30.93
N ALA A 390 7.50 -35.86 -31.99
CA ALA A 390 8.81 -35.24 -31.86
C ALA A 390 8.74 -34.16 -30.79
N ALA A 391 9.72 -34.12 -29.88
CA ALA A 391 9.84 -33.01 -28.95
C ALA A 391 9.83 -31.70 -29.76
N PRO A 392 9.05 -30.67 -29.34
CA PRO A 392 8.96 -29.44 -30.10
C PRO A 392 10.37 -28.89 -30.26
N GLN A 393 10.84 -28.87 -31.51
CA GLN A 393 12.04 -28.13 -31.86
C GLN A 393 11.85 -26.70 -31.35
N PRO A 394 12.87 -26.05 -30.79
CA PRO A 394 12.76 -24.63 -30.49
C PRO A 394 12.42 -23.92 -31.80
N ILE A 395 11.16 -23.48 -31.92
CA ILE A 395 10.75 -22.58 -32.98
C ILE A 395 11.72 -21.42 -32.86
N ALA A 396 12.50 -21.17 -33.92
CA ALA A 396 13.38 -20.02 -33.97
C ALA A 396 12.51 -18.79 -33.72
N GLN A 397 12.60 -18.23 -32.50
CA GLN A 397 11.78 -17.10 -32.11
C GLN A 397 12.06 -16.01 -33.13
N ALA A 398 11.02 -15.56 -33.84
CA ALA A 398 11.15 -14.40 -34.70
C ALA A 398 11.75 -13.29 -33.83
N GLN A 399 12.93 -12.80 -34.21
CA GLN A 399 13.77 -11.98 -33.34
C GLN A 399 13.19 -10.56 -33.25
N MET A 400 12.04 -10.42 -32.59
CA MET A 400 11.55 -9.14 -32.10
C MET A 400 12.65 -8.53 -31.25
N GLN A 401 13.18 -7.40 -31.73
CA GLN A 401 14.24 -6.70 -31.06
C GLN A 401 13.74 -6.21 -29.70
N ALA A 402 14.57 -6.38 -28.66
CA ALA A 402 14.21 -5.94 -27.31
C ALA A 402 13.91 -4.43 -27.29
N ALA A 403 12.96 -4.01 -26.46
CA ALA A 403 12.56 -2.62 -26.34
C ALA A 403 13.75 -1.69 -26.08
N SER A 404 13.76 -0.53 -26.74
CA SER A 404 14.66 0.56 -26.37
C SER A 404 14.24 1.14 -25.02
N SER A 405 15.20 1.37 -24.13
CA SER A 405 14.94 1.84 -22.76
C SER A 405 15.44 3.27 -22.56
N GLU A 406 14.61 4.09 -21.92
CA GLU A 406 14.89 5.49 -21.60
C GLU A 406 14.56 5.73 -20.12
N GLU A 407 15.55 6.16 -19.34
CA GLU A 407 15.37 6.44 -17.91
C GLU A 407 14.98 7.91 -17.69
N ALA A 408 13.80 8.13 -17.11
CA ALA A 408 13.28 9.42 -16.74
C ALA A 408 13.19 9.55 -15.21
N ALA A 409 13.15 10.79 -14.71
CA ALA A 409 13.31 11.12 -13.28
C ALA A 409 12.32 10.46 -12.28
N THR A 410 11.28 9.78 -12.77
CA THR A 410 10.29 9.04 -11.96
C THR A 410 9.87 7.68 -12.54
N GLN A 411 10.40 7.28 -13.70
CA GLN A 411 10.03 6.04 -14.40
C GLN A 411 11.06 5.62 -15.44
N VAL A 412 11.17 4.32 -15.72
CA VAL A 412 11.80 3.83 -16.97
C VAL A 412 10.71 3.64 -18.01
N VAL A 413 11.01 4.05 -19.24
CA VAL A 413 10.13 3.96 -20.41
C VAL A 413 10.76 2.96 -21.39
N PHE A 414 10.02 1.91 -21.73
CA PHE A 414 10.43 0.91 -22.72
C PHE A 414 9.59 1.11 -23.98
N LYS A 415 10.22 1.47 -25.10
CA LYS A 415 9.59 1.71 -26.41
C LYS A 415 9.95 0.56 -27.35
N TYR A 416 8.96 -0.13 -27.89
CA TYR A 416 9.19 -1.19 -28.88
C TYR A 416 9.50 -0.57 -30.25
N PRO A 417 10.50 -1.08 -30.99
CA PRO A 417 10.92 -0.50 -32.27
C PRO A 417 10.01 -0.90 -33.44
N GLU A 418 9.31 -2.02 -33.32
CA GLU A 418 8.33 -2.53 -34.30
C GLU A 418 6.91 -2.31 -33.75
N PRO A 419 5.90 -2.05 -34.61
CA PRO A 419 4.50 -1.97 -34.21
C PRO A 419 3.97 -3.29 -33.61
N VAL A 420 2.93 -3.21 -32.78
CA VAL A 420 2.35 -4.38 -32.09
C VAL A 420 0.87 -4.52 -32.41
N SER A 421 0.46 -5.74 -32.77
CA SER A 421 -0.94 -6.09 -33.08
C SER A 421 -1.43 -7.19 -32.13
N LEU A 422 -2.61 -7.01 -31.53
CA LEU A 422 -3.15 -7.89 -30.49
C LEU A 422 -4.68 -7.81 -30.36
N GLU A 423 -5.35 -8.93 -30.61
CA GLU A 423 -6.81 -9.09 -30.45
C GLU A 423 -7.30 -8.74 -29.03
N SER A 424 -8.52 -8.20 -28.94
CA SER A 424 -9.19 -7.85 -27.68
C SER A 424 -9.49 -9.11 -26.86
N GLY A 425 -8.96 -9.14 -25.64
CA GLY A 425 -8.94 -10.33 -24.76
C GLY A 425 -7.65 -11.14 -24.86
N GLY A 426 -6.76 -10.83 -25.80
CA GLY A 426 -5.47 -11.50 -25.99
C GLY A 426 -4.41 -11.15 -24.95
N SER A 427 -3.38 -11.99 -24.87
CA SER A 427 -2.19 -11.79 -24.04
C SER A 427 -0.91 -11.98 -24.87
N VAL A 428 0.11 -11.15 -24.63
CA VAL A 428 1.40 -11.20 -25.33
C VAL A 428 2.58 -11.13 -24.36
N MET A 429 3.72 -11.69 -24.76
CA MET A 429 5.01 -11.56 -24.07
C MET A 429 6.02 -10.89 -25.01
N LEU A 430 6.58 -9.74 -24.61
CA LEU A 430 7.49 -8.96 -25.43
C LEU A 430 8.83 -8.70 -24.72
N PRO A 431 9.99 -8.84 -25.39
CA PRO A 431 11.30 -8.72 -24.75
C PRO A 431 11.64 -7.27 -24.37
N ILE A 432 12.00 -7.04 -23.11
CA ILE A 432 12.52 -5.75 -22.60
C ILE A 432 14.04 -5.77 -22.37
N ILE A 433 14.66 -6.94 -22.29
CA ILE A 433 16.12 -7.13 -22.18
C ILE A 433 16.49 -8.53 -22.67
N SER A 434 17.63 -8.66 -23.35
CA SER A 434 18.21 -9.94 -23.78
C SER A 434 19.73 -9.78 -23.92
N ARG A 435 20.50 -10.10 -22.88
CA ARG A 435 21.97 -10.00 -22.86
C ARG A 435 22.60 -10.83 -21.73
N SER A 436 23.89 -11.08 -21.83
CA SER A 436 24.71 -11.46 -20.68
C SER A 436 24.81 -10.30 -19.68
N VAL A 437 24.87 -10.64 -18.39
CA VAL A 437 24.99 -9.73 -17.24
C VAL A 437 25.91 -10.34 -16.17
N PRO A 438 26.59 -9.54 -15.32
CA PRO A 438 27.35 -10.07 -14.19
C PRO A 438 26.41 -10.73 -13.16
N ALA A 439 26.68 -12.00 -12.85
CA ALA A 439 25.80 -12.86 -12.05
C ALA A 439 26.64 -13.88 -11.26
N GLU A 440 27.03 -13.48 -10.05
CA GLU A 440 27.90 -14.27 -9.16
C GLU A 440 27.07 -15.23 -8.29
N GLN A 441 27.41 -16.52 -8.26
CA GLN A 441 26.76 -17.50 -7.36
C GLN A 441 27.27 -17.33 -5.92
N ILE A 442 26.35 -17.17 -4.97
CA ILE A 442 26.65 -17.01 -3.54
C ILE A 442 25.66 -17.78 -2.64
N ALA A 443 26.12 -18.17 -1.45
CA ALA A 443 25.25 -18.61 -0.36
C ALA A 443 24.87 -17.42 0.53
N LEU A 444 23.58 -17.17 0.77
CA LEU A 444 23.12 -16.10 1.68
C LEU A 444 22.65 -16.69 3.00
N TYR A 445 23.42 -16.49 4.08
CA TYR A 445 23.01 -16.91 5.41
C TYR A 445 22.31 -15.77 6.17
N ASN A 446 20.98 -15.89 6.32
CA ASN A 446 20.20 -15.04 7.21
C ASN A 446 19.49 -15.93 8.27
N PRO A 447 19.88 -15.82 9.56
CA PRO A 447 19.32 -16.68 10.62
C PRO A 447 17.85 -16.39 10.95
N GLY A 448 17.28 -15.30 10.42
CA GLY A 448 15.85 -15.03 10.49
C GLY A 448 15.04 -15.80 9.44
N THR A 449 15.68 -16.27 8.36
CA THR A 449 15.02 -17.03 7.27
C THR A 449 15.21 -18.53 7.45
N HIS A 450 16.43 -18.99 7.78
CA HIS A 450 16.67 -20.38 8.16
C HIS A 450 17.80 -20.47 9.21
N PRO A 451 17.64 -21.24 10.31
CA PRO A 451 18.55 -21.15 11.46
C PRO A 451 19.91 -21.86 11.29
N THR A 452 20.08 -22.73 10.30
CA THR A 452 21.28 -23.61 10.18
C THR A 452 21.81 -23.81 8.76
N HIS A 453 21.17 -23.25 7.73
CA HIS A 453 21.55 -23.43 6.32
C HIS A 453 21.37 -22.12 5.57
N PRO A 454 22.28 -21.74 4.65
CA PRO A 454 22.12 -20.57 3.81
C PRO A 454 21.18 -20.85 2.62
N LEU A 455 20.71 -19.78 1.98
CA LEU A 455 19.98 -19.84 0.72
C LEU A 455 20.96 -19.82 -0.45
N ALA A 456 20.86 -20.78 -1.36
CA ALA A 456 21.49 -20.68 -2.68
C ALA A 456 20.92 -19.44 -3.39
N SER A 457 21.80 -18.55 -3.81
CA SER A 457 21.47 -17.20 -4.26
C SER A 457 22.41 -16.73 -5.38
N ILE A 458 22.02 -15.70 -6.11
CA ILE A 458 22.86 -15.06 -7.13
C ILE A 458 22.94 -13.55 -6.86
N LYS A 459 24.15 -12.99 -6.79
CA LYS A 459 24.38 -11.54 -6.80
C LYS A 459 24.38 -11.07 -8.25
N LEU A 460 23.21 -10.61 -8.69
CA LEU A 460 22.96 -10.03 -10.01
C LEU A 460 23.31 -8.54 -9.98
N THR A 461 24.10 -8.07 -10.94
CA THR A 461 24.44 -6.63 -11.11
C THR A 461 23.89 -6.12 -12.44
N ASN A 462 23.30 -4.92 -12.42
CA ASN A 462 22.83 -4.27 -13.64
C ASN A 462 23.90 -3.30 -14.18
N ASP A 463 24.79 -3.84 -15.01
CA ASP A 463 25.78 -3.10 -15.81
C ASP A 463 25.17 -2.32 -17.00
N GLY A 464 23.85 -2.10 -17.02
CA GLY A 464 23.13 -1.39 -18.09
C GLY A 464 22.82 0.06 -17.74
N GLU A 465 22.46 0.86 -18.75
CA GLU A 465 22.15 2.29 -18.60
C GLU A 465 20.74 2.56 -18.04
N ALA A 466 19.87 1.56 -17.95
CA ALA A 466 18.48 1.69 -17.51
C ALA A 466 18.11 0.71 -16.39
N SER A 467 17.28 1.18 -15.45
CA SER A 467 16.82 0.42 -14.28
C SER A 467 15.86 -0.72 -14.65
N LEU A 468 16.09 -1.91 -14.08
CA LEU A 468 15.24 -3.08 -14.27
C LEU A 468 14.03 -3.06 -13.31
N PRO A 469 12.78 -3.19 -13.83
CA PRO A 469 11.57 -3.25 -13.00
C PRO A 469 11.51 -4.48 -12.08
N PRO A 470 10.80 -4.40 -10.94
CA PRO A 470 10.60 -5.55 -10.06
C PRO A 470 9.73 -6.63 -10.71
N GLY A 471 10.07 -7.90 -10.51
CA GLY A 471 9.38 -9.03 -11.15
C GLY A 471 9.81 -10.39 -10.60
N VAL A 472 9.43 -11.47 -11.28
CA VAL A 472 9.86 -12.84 -10.95
C VAL A 472 11.01 -13.24 -11.88
N VAL A 473 12.03 -13.89 -11.32
CA VAL A 473 13.17 -14.47 -12.04
C VAL A 473 13.09 -15.98 -11.93
N THR A 474 13.05 -16.68 -13.07
CA THR A 474 13.19 -18.14 -13.13
C THR A 474 14.65 -18.46 -13.45
N LEU A 475 15.30 -19.24 -12.60
CA LEU A 475 16.73 -19.54 -12.68
C LEU A 475 16.99 -20.91 -13.29
N TYR A 476 18.04 -20.98 -14.11
CA TYR A 476 18.47 -22.20 -14.78
C TYR A 476 19.98 -22.42 -14.62
N ASP A 477 20.36 -23.63 -14.20
CA ASP A 477 21.74 -24.10 -14.24
C ASP A 477 22.04 -24.61 -15.65
N ARG A 478 23.10 -24.08 -16.28
CA ARG A 478 23.52 -24.48 -17.63
C ARG A 478 24.66 -25.48 -17.57
N ASP A 479 24.44 -26.69 -18.09
CA ASP A 479 25.49 -27.69 -18.28
C ASP A 479 26.31 -27.38 -19.56
N SER A 480 27.57 -27.77 -19.52
CA SER A 480 28.53 -27.86 -20.64
C SER A 480 27.93 -28.42 -21.94
N GLY A 481 26.97 -29.36 -21.84
CA GLY A 481 26.22 -29.94 -22.97
C GLY A 481 25.11 -29.05 -23.56
N GLN A 482 25.02 -27.77 -23.21
CA GLN A 482 23.92 -26.83 -23.51
C GLN A 482 22.54 -27.17 -22.92
N ALA A 483 22.43 -28.22 -22.11
CA ALA A 483 21.22 -28.49 -21.34
C ALA A 483 21.03 -27.41 -20.26
N VAL A 484 19.80 -26.93 -20.10
CA VAL A 484 19.40 -26.02 -19.01
C VAL A 484 18.46 -26.75 -18.05
N ASN A 485 18.90 -26.89 -16.80
CA ASN A 485 18.13 -27.48 -15.72
C ASN A 485 17.45 -26.38 -14.93
N PHE A 486 16.20 -26.56 -14.50
CA PHE A 486 15.51 -25.60 -13.64
C PHE A 486 16.11 -25.65 -12.22
N ALA A 487 16.61 -24.50 -11.74
CA ALA A 487 17.25 -24.38 -10.43
C ALA A 487 16.30 -23.85 -9.34
N GLY A 488 15.37 -22.96 -9.71
CA GLY A 488 14.37 -22.37 -8.81
C GLY A 488 13.77 -21.07 -9.34
N ASP A 489 12.91 -20.44 -8.55
CA ASP A 489 12.39 -19.09 -8.81
C ASP A 489 12.82 -18.14 -7.68
N ALA A 490 13.09 -16.88 -8.04
CA ALA A 490 13.44 -15.79 -7.12
C ALA A 490 12.63 -14.51 -7.43
N GLN A 491 12.61 -13.56 -6.51
CA GLN A 491 11.96 -12.27 -6.71
C GLN A 491 13.00 -11.15 -6.94
N LEU A 492 12.89 -10.45 -8.07
CA LEU A 492 13.66 -9.25 -8.34
C LEU A 492 12.97 -8.03 -7.71
N SER A 493 13.66 -7.37 -6.79
CA SER A 493 13.34 -6.00 -6.35
C SER A 493 13.85 -4.98 -7.38
N PRO A 494 13.36 -3.71 -7.40
CA PRO A 494 13.80 -2.72 -8.37
C PRO A 494 15.33 -2.58 -8.36
N LEU A 495 15.95 -2.65 -9.55
CA LEU A 495 17.38 -2.81 -9.74
C LEU A 495 17.89 -1.70 -10.68
N PRO A 496 18.34 -0.56 -10.11
CA PRO A 496 18.87 0.58 -10.87
C PRO A 496 20.08 0.26 -11.75
N ALA A 497 20.40 1.18 -12.67
CA ALA A 497 21.67 1.18 -13.38
C ALA A 497 22.86 1.22 -12.40
N GLY A 498 23.85 0.35 -12.59
CA GLY A 498 25.05 0.22 -11.75
C GLY A 498 24.86 -0.50 -10.40
N ASP A 499 23.63 -0.86 -10.03
CA ASP A 499 23.28 -1.44 -8.73
C ASP A 499 23.36 -2.99 -8.75
N SER A 500 23.38 -3.63 -7.56
CA SER A 500 23.30 -5.09 -7.41
C SER A 500 22.12 -5.54 -6.55
N ARG A 501 21.56 -6.73 -6.81
CA ARG A 501 20.56 -7.41 -5.96
C ARG A 501 20.95 -8.87 -5.74
N ILE A 502 20.66 -9.40 -4.56
CA ILE A 502 20.81 -10.83 -4.24
C ILE A 502 19.47 -11.52 -4.50
N LEU A 503 19.49 -12.54 -5.36
CA LEU A 503 18.35 -13.35 -5.77
C LEU A 503 18.45 -14.74 -5.14
N SER A 504 17.84 -14.95 -3.99
CA SER A 504 17.74 -16.27 -3.34
C SER A 504 16.66 -17.14 -3.98
N PHE A 505 16.98 -18.40 -4.30
CA PHE A 505 16.11 -19.30 -5.07
C PHE A 505 15.92 -20.71 -4.46
N ALA A 506 16.87 -21.19 -3.65
CA ALA A 506 16.80 -22.49 -2.98
C ALA A 506 17.50 -22.49 -1.62
N LEU A 507 17.40 -23.58 -0.85
CA LEU A 507 18.16 -23.80 0.40
C LEU A 507 19.40 -24.66 0.09
N ASP A 508 20.61 -24.18 0.40
CA ASP A 508 21.82 -24.98 0.20
C ASP A 508 22.03 -25.94 1.38
N GLN A 509 21.62 -27.19 1.17
CA GLN A 509 21.78 -28.26 2.16
C GLN A 509 23.22 -28.77 2.30
N LYS A 510 24.15 -28.39 1.40
CA LYS A 510 25.56 -28.79 1.50
C LYS A 510 26.34 -27.93 2.51
N VAL A 511 25.85 -26.73 2.84
CA VAL A 511 26.49 -25.83 3.81
C VAL A 511 25.68 -25.77 5.10
N SER A 512 26.33 -26.08 6.22
CA SER A 512 25.76 -25.98 7.57
C SER A 512 26.35 -24.76 8.28
N VAL A 513 25.58 -24.10 9.14
CA VAL A 513 26.04 -22.98 9.98
C VAL A 513 25.57 -23.16 11.42
N VAL A 514 26.53 -23.36 12.33
CA VAL A 514 26.29 -23.36 13.78
C VAL A 514 26.60 -21.96 14.32
N LYS A 515 25.57 -21.27 14.84
CA LYS A 515 25.71 -19.95 15.47
C LYS A 515 25.74 -20.08 16.99
N THR A 516 26.79 -19.55 17.63
CA THR A 516 26.83 -19.30 19.07
C THR A 516 26.95 -17.79 19.35
N ASN A 517 26.46 -17.36 20.50
CA ASN A 517 26.61 -15.97 20.97
C ASN A 517 27.23 -15.98 22.36
N ASP A 518 28.22 -15.12 22.57
CA ASP A 518 28.83 -14.82 23.85
C ASP A 518 28.74 -13.31 24.13
N PHE A 519 28.74 -12.93 25.40
CA PHE A 519 28.56 -11.55 25.86
C PHE A 519 29.54 -11.24 26.98
N GLU A 520 30.54 -10.40 26.68
CA GLU A 520 31.52 -9.95 27.66
C GLU A 520 31.25 -8.48 28.04
N GLU A 521 31.13 -8.21 29.35
CA GLU A 521 31.15 -6.84 29.86
C GLU A 521 32.55 -6.46 30.37
N ARG A 522 33.30 -5.70 29.57
CA ARG A 522 34.66 -5.25 29.90
C ARG A 522 34.64 -3.81 30.43
N ARG A 523 34.95 -3.64 31.72
CA ARG A 523 35.15 -2.32 32.34
C ARG A 523 36.48 -1.73 31.83
N ILE A 524 36.45 -0.59 31.15
CA ILE A 524 37.66 0.04 30.59
C ILE A 524 38.37 0.92 31.63
N GLY A 525 37.59 1.63 32.45
CA GLY A 525 38.06 2.65 33.37
C GLY A 525 36.89 3.46 33.91
N GLY A 526 37.12 4.66 34.42
CA GLY A 526 36.05 5.56 34.85
C GLY A 526 36.58 6.88 35.41
N THR A 527 35.67 7.79 35.75
CA THR A 527 36.00 9.08 36.37
C THR A 527 35.28 9.24 37.70
N ILE A 528 35.90 9.90 38.66
CA ILE A 528 35.26 10.28 39.94
C ILE A 528 35.19 11.79 40.02
N ILE A 529 34.00 12.35 40.18
CA ILE A 529 33.77 13.79 40.31
C ILE A 529 32.68 14.02 41.37
N ASP A 530 33.01 14.81 42.40
CA ASP A 530 32.06 15.35 43.39
C ASP A 530 31.15 14.30 44.06
N GLY A 531 31.70 13.13 44.37
CA GLY A 531 31.00 12.00 45.01
C GLY A 531 30.35 11.01 44.04
N ILE A 532 30.49 11.23 42.73
CA ILE A 532 29.91 10.38 41.67
C ILE A 532 31.03 9.65 40.94
N PHE A 533 30.92 8.32 40.81
CA PHE A 533 31.75 7.50 39.94
C PHE A 533 31.02 7.20 38.63
N ASN A 534 31.59 7.64 37.51
CA ASN A 534 31.13 7.30 36.16
C ASN A 534 32.04 6.18 35.64
N LEU A 535 31.57 4.95 35.71
CA LEU A 535 32.26 3.76 35.21
C LEU A 535 32.06 3.67 33.68
N ASN A 536 33.15 3.68 32.93
CA ASN A 536 33.14 3.49 31.49
C ASN A 536 33.26 1.99 31.17
N VAL A 537 32.19 1.45 30.63
CA VAL A 537 32.00 0.03 30.32
C VAL A 537 31.94 -0.16 28.82
N LYS A 538 32.57 -1.22 28.31
CA LYS A 538 32.49 -1.68 26.93
C LYS A 538 31.85 -3.05 26.93
N GLN A 539 30.62 -3.13 26.43
CA GLN A 539 29.96 -4.40 26.19
C GLN A 539 30.41 -4.92 24.83
N LEU A 540 30.75 -6.20 24.77
CA LEU A 540 31.15 -6.91 23.57
C LEU A 540 30.17 -8.07 23.35
N SER A 541 29.42 -8.02 22.25
CA SER A 541 28.55 -9.10 21.80
C SER A 541 29.28 -9.86 20.70
N LYS A 542 29.88 -10.99 21.05
CA LYS A 542 30.59 -11.85 20.09
C LYS A 542 29.62 -12.90 19.55
N THR A 543 29.39 -12.91 18.25
CA THR A 543 28.71 -14.00 17.57
C THR A 543 29.73 -14.82 16.80
N SER A 544 29.90 -16.09 17.17
CA SER A 544 30.73 -17.04 16.42
C SER A 544 29.84 -17.85 15.49
N TYR A 545 30.20 -17.88 14.20
CA TYR A 545 29.59 -18.73 13.19
C TYR A 545 30.61 -19.81 12.79
N THR A 546 30.34 -21.08 13.11
CA THR A 546 31.06 -22.20 12.51
C THR A 546 30.33 -22.61 11.24
N ILE A 547 31.01 -22.55 10.10
CA ILE A 547 30.44 -22.84 8.78
C ILE A 547 31.07 -24.13 8.26
N GLU A 548 30.26 -25.16 8.03
CA GLU A 548 30.69 -26.50 7.60
C GLU A 548 30.32 -26.68 6.11
N ASN A 549 31.30 -26.73 5.19
CA ASN A 549 31.03 -26.91 3.76
C ASN A 549 31.18 -28.39 3.35
N ASN A 550 30.06 -29.13 3.35
CA ASN A 550 30.00 -30.52 2.88
C ASN A 550 29.89 -30.62 1.34
N GLY A 551 30.25 -29.55 0.61
CA GLY A 551 30.29 -29.50 -0.85
C GLY A 551 31.66 -29.81 -1.44
N GLU A 552 31.64 -30.26 -2.70
CA GLU A 552 32.84 -30.57 -3.51
C GLU A 552 33.49 -29.32 -4.14
N THR A 553 32.94 -28.13 -3.85
CA THR A 553 33.36 -26.83 -4.39
C THR A 553 33.47 -25.81 -3.27
N ASP A 554 34.43 -24.90 -3.38
CA ASP A 554 34.48 -23.70 -2.54
C ASP A 554 33.16 -22.92 -2.63
N ARG A 555 32.71 -22.33 -1.52
CA ARG A 555 31.48 -21.54 -1.46
C ARG A 555 31.79 -20.10 -1.05
N LYS A 556 31.53 -19.16 -1.96
CA LYS A 556 31.37 -17.73 -1.64
C LYS A 556 30.06 -17.60 -0.81
N MET A 557 30.13 -17.10 0.42
CA MET A 557 28.96 -16.91 1.29
C MET A 557 28.88 -15.47 1.80
N ILE A 558 27.67 -14.97 2.05
CA ILE A 558 27.40 -13.69 2.72
C ILE A 558 26.57 -13.97 3.97
N ILE A 559 27.04 -13.50 5.12
CA ILE A 559 26.28 -13.53 6.39
C ILE A 559 25.56 -12.20 6.56
N GLU A 560 24.23 -12.22 6.69
CA GLU A 560 23.45 -11.06 7.13
C GLU A 560 23.38 -11.04 8.67
N HIS A 561 24.31 -10.28 9.28
CA HIS A 561 24.34 -10.07 10.73
C HIS A 561 23.45 -8.87 11.11
N PRO A 562 22.46 -9.03 12.00
CA PRO A 562 21.50 -7.97 12.30
C PRO A 562 22.15 -6.79 13.04
N LYS A 563 21.88 -5.57 12.56
CA LYS A 563 22.30 -4.32 13.21
C LYS A 563 21.55 -4.16 14.54
N GLN A 564 22.29 -3.82 15.60
CA GLN A 564 21.73 -3.58 16.93
C GLN A 564 21.84 -2.09 17.29
N GLY A 565 20.75 -1.51 17.79
CA GLY A 565 20.69 -0.08 18.09
C GLY A 565 21.71 0.34 19.16
N GLY A 566 22.61 1.27 18.82
CA GLY A 566 23.68 1.73 19.71
C GLY A 566 24.86 0.76 19.85
N TRP A 567 25.00 -0.19 18.93
CA TRP A 567 26.18 -1.05 18.79
C TRP A 567 26.88 -0.77 17.45
N GLU A 568 28.20 -0.90 17.44
CA GLU A 568 29.07 -0.69 16.28
C GLU A 568 29.86 -1.97 15.96
N LEU A 569 30.16 -2.20 14.67
CA LEU A 569 30.86 -3.40 14.22
C LEU A 569 32.39 -3.27 14.43
N GLN A 570 32.97 -4.14 15.27
CA GLN A 570 34.41 -4.27 15.48
C GLN A 570 34.94 -5.49 14.72
N MET A 571 35.15 -5.33 13.41
CA MET A 571 35.78 -6.34 12.55
C MET A 571 37.13 -5.86 12.02
N ALA A 572 38.12 -6.73 11.99
CA ALA A 572 39.37 -6.48 11.29
C ALA A 572 39.14 -6.63 9.76
N LYS A 573 39.65 -5.68 8.97
CA LYS A 573 39.60 -5.72 7.49
C LYS A 573 40.20 -7.03 6.91
N GLU A 574 41.17 -7.62 7.61
CA GLU A 574 41.84 -8.85 7.21
C GLU A 574 40.96 -10.11 7.36
N GLU A 575 39.90 -10.06 8.17
CA GLU A 575 39.00 -11.21 8.41
C GLU A 575 37.69 -11.12 7.60
N GLY A 576 37.21 -9.91 7.29
CA GLY A 576 35.94 -9.67 6.58
C GLY A 576 36.05 -9.08 5.17
N GLY A 577 37.26 -8.84 4.66
CA GLY A 577 37.51 -8.16 3.39
C GLY A 577 37.25 -6.64 3.44
N ASP A 578 37.55 -5.95 2.33
CA ASP A 578 37.27 -4.51 2.19
C ASP A 578 35.80 -4.22 1.79
N ASP A 579 35.04 -5.23 1.34
CA ASP A 579 33.69 -5.13 0.78
C ASP A 579 32.57 -5.49 1.78
N ILE A 580 32.56 -4.88 2.96
CA ILE A 580 31.42 -5.00 3.90
C ILE A 580 30.25 -4.13 3.41
N GLU A 581 29.23 -4.77 2.85
CA GLU A 581 27.97 -4.12 2.47
C GLU A 581 27.13 -3.77 3.71
N GLU A 582 26.51 -2.59 3.74
CA GLU A 582 25.58 -2.18 4.79
C GLU A 582 24.15 -1.98 4.27
N THR A 583 23.18 -2.57 4.95
CA THR A 583 21.74 -2.32 4.73
C THR A 583 21.13 -1.59 5.93
N ASN A 584 19.84 -1.21 5.86
CA ASN A 584 19.13 -0.60 6.99
C ASN A 584 19.01 -1.52 8.23
N ALA A 585 19.09 -2.84 8.06
CA ALA A 585 18.81 -3.82 9.12
C ALA A 585 19.95 -4.82 9.39
N PHE A 586 20.88 -4.99 8.45
CA PHE A 586 21.96 -5.98 8.51
C PHE A 586 23.30 -5.40 8.01
N TYR A 587 24.39 -5.86 8.62
CA TYR A 587 25.71 -5.90 7.99
C TYR A 587 25.79 -7.17 7.12
N ARG A 588 26.35 -7.05 5.91
CA ARG A 588 26.64 -8.17 5.02
C ARG A 588 28.13 -8.45 5.05
N LEU A 589 28.48 -9.64 5.53
CA LEU A 589 29.85 -10.03 5.80
C LEU A 589 30.22 -11.16 4.82
N PRO A 590 31.07 -10.89 3.81
CA PRO A 590 31.49 -11.91 2.86
C PRO A 590 32.49 -12.87 3.49
N VAL A 591 32.32 -14.17 3.24
CA VAL A 591 33.19 -15.23 3.72
C VAL A 591 33.25 -16.38 2.71
N THR A 592 34.44 -16.65 2.15
CA THR A 592 34.68 -17.85 1.34
C THR A 592 35.02 -19.03 2.25
N VAL A 593 34.39 -20.18 2.02
CA VAL A 593 34.62 -21.43 2.74
C VAL A 593 35.10 -22.51 1.74
N PRO A 594 36.28 -23.12 1.93
CA PRO A 594 36.80 -24.13 1.00
C PRO A 594 35.93 -25.39 0.90
N ALA A 595 36.08 -26.16 -0.17
CA ALA A 595 35.44 -27.46 -0.35
C ALA A 595 35.83 -28.46 0.77
N GLY A 596 34.85 -29.02 1.47
CA GLY A 596 35.07 -30.06 2.49
C GLY A 596 35.68 -29.57 3.82
N GLU A 597 35.74 -28.25 4.07
CA GLU A 597 36.35 -27.68 5.29
C GLU A 597 35.34 -26.93 6.19
N ASP A 598 35.67 -26.90 7.48
CA ASP A 598 34.96 -26.12 8.50
C ASP A 598 35.68 -24.79 8.75
N LYS A 599 34.97 -23.66 8.62
CA LYS A 599 35.51 -22.31 8.84
C LYS A 599 34.82 -21.60 10.00
N PRO A 600 35.54 -21.27 11.09
CA PRO A 600 35.03 -20.33 12.08
C PRO A 600 35.09 -18.90 11.54
N PHE A 601 34.03 -18.14 11.80
CA PHE A 601 33.91 -16.72 11.45
C PHE A 601 33.30 -15.97 12.64
N ASP A 602 34.11 -15.14 13.30
CA ASP A 602 33.71 -14.37 14.47
C ASP A 602 33.21 -13.00 14.07
N VAL A 603 32.14 -12.52 14.70
CA VAL A 603 31.58 -11.17 14.50
C VAL A 603 31.42 -10.49 15.84
N ILE A 604 32.15 -9.40 16.06
CA ILE A 604 32.13 -8.66 17.33
C ILE A 604 31.38 -7.35 17.14
N LEU A 605 30.29 -7.16 17.89
CA LEU A 605 29.69 -5.85 18.10
C LEU A 605 30.19 -5.24 19.41
N GLU A 606 30.51 -3.95 19.38
CA GLU A 606 30.86 -3.14 20.56
C GLU A 606 29.75 -2.16 20.91
N ARG A 607 29.54 -1.94 22.21
CA ARG A 607 28.77 -0.81 22.70
C ARG A 607 29.43 -0.16 23.92
N PRO A 608 29.82 1.12 23.86
CA PRO A 608 30.21 1.87 25.04
C PRO A 608 28.97 2.23 25.89
N ILE A 609 29.08 2.05 27.20
CA ILE A 609 28.07 2.42 28.20
C ILE A 609 28.76 3.13 29.36
N GLN A 610 28.18 4.25 29.80
CA GLN A 610 28.57 4.90 31.05
C GLN A 610 27.57 4.52 32.15
N GLN A 611 28.05 3.82 33.17
CA GLN A 611 27.28 3.49 34.38
C GLN A 611 27.61 4.52 35.46
N ARG A 612 26.61 5.02 36.18
CA ARG A 612 26.78 6.10 37.18
C ARG A 612 26.43 5.62 38.58
N TYR A 613 27.35 5.80 39.52
CA TYR A 613 27.23 5.38 40.92
C TYR A 613 27.50 6.55 41.87
N GLU A 614 26.77 6.61 43.00
CA GLU A 614 27.08 7.51 44.11
C GLU A 614 27.97 6.76 45.12
N LEU A 615 29.15 7.30 45.45
CA LEU A 615 30.16 6.58 46.26
C LEU A 615 29.63 6.18 47.65
N THR A 616 28.83 7.04 48.27
CA THR A 616 28.16 6.82 49.57
C THR A 616 27.18 5.64 49.53
N GLY A 617 26.47 5.46 48.41
CA GLY A 617 25.42 4.46 48.22
C GLY A 617 25.94 3.05 47.91
N LEU A 618 27.17 2.91 47.41
CA LEU A 618 27.77 1.61 47.07
C LEU A 618 27.86 0.67 48.28
N ASP A 619 27.48 -0.60 48.12
CA ASP A 619 27.62 -1.62 49.16
C ASP A 619 29.06 -2.16 49.28
N GLY A 620 29.35 -2.90 50.35
CA GLY A 620 30.69 -3.42 50.64
C GLY A 620 31.19 -4.46 49.64
N ASN A 621 30.31 -5.25 49.03
CA ASN A 621 30.70 -6.22 48.00
C ASN A 621 31.06 -5.50 46.70
N MET A 622 30.30 -4.47 46.33
CA MET A 622 30.55 -3.67 45.14
C MET A 622 31.83 -2.84 45.25
N ILE A 623 32.09 -2.25 46.43
CA ILE A 623 33.37 -1.60 46.74
C ILE A 623 34.52 -2.60 46.64
N ALA A 624 34.42 -3.79 47.25
CA ALA A 624 35.45 -4.83 47.16
C ALA A 624 35.70 -5.30 45.71
N ALA A 625 34.64 -5.42 44.89
CA ALA A 625 34.74 -5.76 43.48
C ALA A 625 35.48 -4.69 42.66
N PHE A 626 35.32 -3.40 42.99
CA PHE A 626 36.10 -2.32 42.37
C PHE A 626 37.56 -2.30 42.84
N VAL A 627 37.84 -2.49 44.14
CA VAL A 627 39.22 -2.62 44.66
C VAL A 627 39.97 -3.79 43.99
N ALA A 628 39.30 -4.91 43.74
CA ALA A 628 39.88 -6.07 43.06
C ALA A 628 39.98 -5.93 41.52
N SER A 629 39.42 -4.88 40.92
CA SER A 629 39.29 -4.76 39.46
C SER A 629 40.59 -4.36 38.78
N ARG A 630 41.25 -5.30 38.10
CA ARG A 630 42.52 -5.08 37.38
C ARG A 630 42.43 -4.08 36.22
N THR A 631 41.23 -3.66 35.80
CA THR A 631 41.04 -2.68 34.73
C THR A 631 40.74 -1.26 35.23
N LEU A 632 40.62 -1.05 36.55
CA LEU A 632 40.57 0.29 37.14
C LEU A 632 41.97 0.77 37.52
N SER A 633 42.20 2.07 37.34
CA SER A 633 43.47 2.71 37.71
C SER A 633 43.78 2.52 39.19
N GLU A 634 45.06 2.59 39.54
CA GLU A 634 45.50 2.42 40.94
C GLU A 634 44.91 3.49 41.86
N GLU A 635 44.78 4.72 41.36
CA GLU A 635 44.13 5.85 42.05
C GLU A 635 42.66 5.56 42.38
N ILE A 636 41.89 5.04 41.40
CA ILE A 636 40.48 4.67 41.60
C ILE A 636 40.35 3.50 42.58
N ARG A 637 41.24 2.50 42.49
CA ARG A 637 41.27 1.39 43.45
C ARG A 637 41.63 1.85 44.87
N ALA A 638 42.55 2.79 45.02
CA ALA A 638 42.91 3.39 46.30
C ALA A 638 41.72 4.13 46.92
N VAL A 639 40.99 4.93 46.13
CA VAL A 639 39.74 5.59 46.57
C VAL A 639 38.73 4.58 47.08
N PHE A 640 38.49 3.48 46.38
CA PHE A 640 37.57 2.44 46.86
C PHE A 640 38.06 1.72 48.12
N ALA A 641 39.38 1.53 48.29
CA ALA A 641 39.94 0.94 49.49
C ALA A 641 39.74 1.84 50.72
N GLU A 642 40.06 3.13 50.63
CA GLU A 642 39.86 4.09 51.72
C GLU A 642 38.35 4.35 52.01
N LEU A 643 37.52 4.42 50.97
CA LEU A 643 36.05 4.46 51.10
C LEU A 643 35.51 3.24 51.85
N SER A 644 36.12 2.06 51.69
CA SER A 644 35.75 0.85 52.46
C SER A 644 36.05 1.03 53.95
N GLU A 645 37.15 1.70 54.33
CA GLU A 645 37.42 2.02 55.73
C GLU A 645 36.39 3.01 56.29
N TYR A 646 36.05 4.07 55.55
CA TYR A 646 35.01 5.02 55.97
C TYR A 646 33.66 4.32 56.18
N LYS A 647 33.28 3.42 55.25
CA LYS A 647 32.05 2.62 55.39
C LYS A 647 32.12 1.67 56.58
N GLN A 648 33.26 1.02 56.82
CA GLN A 648 33.45 0.17 58.01
C GLN A 648 33.34 1.00 59.31
N LYS A 649 33.97 2.18 59.37
CA LYS A 649 33.88 3.09 60.53
C LYS A 649 32.42 3.49 60.81
N VAL A 650 31.63 3.81 59.78
CA VAL A 650 30.18 4.07 59.89
C VAL A 650 29.43 2.85 60.44
N GLU A 651 29.64 1.66 59.87
CA GLU A 651 28.96 0.43 60.30
C GLU A 651 29.37 -0.04 61.70
N ASP A 652 30.62 0.18 62.12
CA ASP A 652 31.09 -0.09 63.47
C ASP A 652 30.41 0.84 64.49
N ARG A 653 30.24 2.14 64.16
CA ARG A 653 29.49 3.10 64.99
C ARG A 653 28.00 2.76 65.06
N ARG A 654 27.38 2.39 63.94
CA ARG A 654 25.98 1.92 63.88
C ARG A 654 25.77 0.70 64.78
N ARG A 655 26.66 -0.30 64.73
CA ARG A 655 26.61 -1.47 65.63
C ARG A 655 26.73 -1.11 67.12
N VAL A 656 27.47 -0.05 67.49
CA VAL A 656 27.51 0.46 68.88
C VAL A 656 26.17 1.10 69.27
N ARG A 657 25.62 1.99 68.44
CA ARG A 657 24.28 2.59 68.65
C ARG A 657 23.20 1.51 68.77
N ASP A 658 23.17 0.54 67.87
CA ASP A 658 22.15 -0.50 67.84
C ASP A 658 22.28 -1.43 69.07
N GLY A 659 23.51 -1.66 69.54
CA GLY A 659 23.78 -2.34 70.81
C GLY A 659 23.29 -1.55 72.03
N LEU A 660 23.32 -0.21 71.98
CA LEU A 660 22.79 0.68 73.01
C LEU A 660 21.26 0.71 73.01
N ASP A 661 20.61 0.84 71.86
CA ASP A 661 19.15 0.76 71.75
C ASP A 661 18.63 -0.61 72.26
N ASN A 662 19.34 -1.70 71.94
CA ASN A 662 19.05 -3.03 72.51
C ASN A 662 19.25 -3.12 74.04
N ARG A 663 20.19 -2.36 74.63
CA ARG A 663 20.36 -2.26 76.09
C ARG A 663 19.21 -1.46 76.71
N ILE A 664 18.80 -0.35 76.09
CA ILE A 664 17.71 0.51 76.54
C ILE A 664 16.37 -0.24 76.57
N GLU A 665 16.01 -0.97 75.52
CA GLU A 665 14.71 -1.68 75.49
C GLU A 665 14.64 -2.84 76.49
N ARG A 666 15.75 -3.57 76.70
CA ARG A 666 15.84 -4.57 77.80
C ARG A 666 15.60 -3.90 79.15
N GLN A 667 16.23 -2.75 79.39
CA GLN A 667 16.12 -2.01 80.63
C GLN A 667 14.70 -1.47 80.88
N LYS A 668 14.03 -0.95 79.84
CA LYS A 668 12.61 -0.53 79.90
C LYS A 668 11.67 -1.69 80.22
N SER A 669 11.84 -2.83 79.55
CA SER A 669 11.05 -4.04 79.79
C SER A 669 11.20 -4.56 81.23
N ASP A 670 12.42 -4.47 81.78
CA ASP A 670 12.68 -4.79 83.18
C ASP A 670 12.08 -3.76 84.16
N GLN A 671 12.10 -2.46 83.84
CA GLN A 671 11.37 -1.44 84.62
C GLN A 671 9.87 -1.74 84.66
N GLU A 672 9.25 -2.09 83.53
CA GLU A 672 7.83 -2.46 83.52
C GLU A 672 7.55 -3.70 84.38
N ARG A 673 8.44 -4.70 84.34
CA ARG A 673 8.33 -5.90 85.17
C ARG A 673 8.40 -5.54 86.66
N VAL A 674 9.28 -4.62 87.05
CA VAL A 674 9.37 -4.11 88.43
C VAL A 674 8.14 -3.26 88.81
N ARG A 675 7.64 -2.41 87.91
CA ARG A 675 6.39 -1.64 88.12
C ARG A 675 5.18 -2.56 88.33
N ARG A 676 5.04 -3.62 87.52
CA ARG A 676 4.00 -4.66 87.68
C ARG A 676 4.10 -5.40 89.02
N LEU A 677 5.32 -5.69 89.48
CA LEU A 677 5.57 -6.30 90.80
C LEU A 677 5.29 -5.35 91.97
N LEU A 678 5.59 -4.05 91.83
CA LEU A 678 5.26 -3.03 92.84
C LEU A 678 3.74 -2.93 93.08
N THR A 679 2.91 -3.14 92.06
CA THR A 679 1.44 -3.14 92.20
C THR A 679 0.90 -4.29 93.05
N SER A 680 1.62 -5.41 93.19
CA SER A 680 1.16 -6.60 93.94
C SER A 680 1.76 -6.74 95.35
N VAL A 681 2.62 -5.82 95.79
CA VAL A 681 3.34 -5.89 97.07
C VAL A 681 2.85 -4.79 98.04
N PRO A 682 2.55 -5.11 99.32
CA PRO A 682 2.12 -4.12 100.31
C PRO A 682 3.12 -2.97 100.50
N SER A 683 2.62 -1.73 100.44
CA SER A 683 3.42 -0.49 100.39
C SER A 683 4.25 -0.20 101.65
N ASN A 684 3.94 -0.83 102.78
CA ASN A 684 4.70 -0.74 104.03
C ASN A 684 5.87 -1.74 104.12
N SER A 685 5.91 -2.75 103.26
CA SER A 685 6.89 -3.85 103.33
C SER A 685 8.31 -3.43 102.90
N ASP A 686 9.32 -4.13 103.43
CA ASP A 686 10.72 -3.93 103.02
C ASP A 686 10.96 -4.34 101.55
N LEU A 687 10.16 -5.28 101.02
CA LEU A 687 10.20 -5.69 99.62
C LEU A 687 9.73 -4.56 98.68
N TYR A 688 8.67 -3.84 99.03
CA TYR A 688 8.22 -2.66 98.29
C TYR A 688 9.31 -1.58 98.25
N ARG A 689 9.92 -1.28 99.41
CA ARG A 689 11.04 -0.32 99.50
C ARG A 689 12.25 -0.76 98.66
N ARG A 690 12.55 -2.06 98.61
CA ARG A 690 13.60 -2.62 97.74
C ARG A 690 13.28 -2.45 96.25
N TYR A 691 12.09 -2.84 95.80
CA TYR A 691 11.72 -2.70 94.38
C TYR A 691 11.63 -1.24 93.94
N LEU A 692 11.24 -0.31 94.81
CA LEU A 692 11.28 1.13 94.53
C LEU A 692 12.73 1.64 94.41
N ALA A 693 13.64 1.22 95.30
CA ALA A 693 15.06 1.56 95.22
C ALA A 693 15.74 0.94 93.99
N ASP A 694 15.35 -0.27 93.58
CA ASP A 694 15.85 -0.91 92.36
C ASP A 694 15.28 -0.21 91.10
N LEU A 695 14.01 0.21 91.09
CA LEU A 695 13.41 1.01 90.00
C LEU A 695 14.14 2.36 89.81
N ASN A 696 14.51 3.05 90.89
CA ASN A 696 15.30 4.28 90.81
C ASN A 696 16.67 4.04 90.17
N LYS A 697 17.43 3.01 90.61
CA LYS A 697 18.70 2.62 89.96
C LYS A 697 18.49 2.25 88.49
N GLN A 698 17.36 1.63 88.16
CA GLN A 698 17.05 1.28 86.78
C GLN A 698 16.82 2.53 85.93
N GLU A 699 16.21 3.58 86.48
CA GLU A 699 16.09 4.90 85.83
C GLU A 699 17.47 5.57 85.65
N ASP A 700 18.33 5.59 86.69
CA ASP A 700 19.71 6.09 86.58
C ASP A 700 20.53 5.37 85.49
N ILE A 701 20.21 4.10 85.22
CA ILE A 701 20.79 3.31 84.13
C ILE A 701 20.17 3.70 82.78
N VAL A 702 18.85 3.86 82.66
CA VAL A 702 18.20 4.31 81.41
C VAL A 702 18.72 5.69 81.00
N GLN A 703 18.79 6.65 81.92
CA GLN A 703 19.27 8.01 81.63
C GLN A 703 20.73 8.00 81.16
N ARG A 704 21.60 7.19 81.77
CA ARG A 704 22.99 7.02 81.31
C ARG A 704 23.07 6.37 79.93
N LEU A 705 22.29 5.31 79.70
CA LEU A 705 22.23 4.64 78.39
C LEU A 705 21.71 5.58 77.29
N MET A 706 20.76 6.46 77.59
CA MET A 706 20.28 7.48 76.66
C MET A 706 21.38 8.52 76.34
N GLY A 707 22.24 8.87 77.31
CA GLY A 707 23.45 9.65 77.08
C GLY A 707 24.45 8.93 76.18
N GLU A 708 24.86 7.70 76.54
CA GLU A 708 25.74 6.83 75.73
C GLU A 708 25.20 6.69 74.28
N ARG A 709 23.87 6.61 74.12
CA ARG A 709 23.16 6.46 72.84
C ARG A 709 23.05 7.76 72.03
N PHE A 710 22.99 8.92 72.69
CA PHE A 710 23.10 10.23 72.02
C PHE A 710 24.53 10.44 71.50
N GLU A 711 25.54 10.14 72.30
CA GLU A 711 26.96 10.18 71.86
C GLU A 711 27.22 9.21 70.70
N ALA A 712 26.58 8.02 70.70
CA ALA A 712 26.66 7.08 69.60
C ALA A 712 25.95 7.58 68.32
N ASP A 713 24.81 8.26 68.43
CA ASP A 713 24.11 8.88 67.29
C ASP A 713 24.97 9.99 66.65
N GLU A 714 25.56 10.88 67.45
CA GLU A 714 26.48 11.90 66.93
C GLU A 714 27.73 11.27 66.31
N ALA A 715 28.31 10.24 66.91
CA ALA A 715 29.46 9.53 66.34
C ALA A 715 29.15 8.76 65.04
N VAL A 716 27.89 8.38 64.79
CA VAL A 716 27.43 7.91 63.48
C VAL A 716 27.36 9.07 62.48
N ARG A 717 26.77 10.21 62.86
CA ARG A 717 26.67 11.40 62.00
C ARG A 717 28.04 11.95 61.61
N GLU A 718 29.00 12.00 62.54
CA GLU A 718 30.38 12.41 62.27
C GLU A 718 31.06 11.48 61.26
N ALA A 719 30.89 10.16 61.40
CA ALA A 719 31.46 9.19 60.47
C ALA A 719 30.83 9.27 59.07
N GLU A 720 29.50 9.48 58.99
CA GLU A 720 28.77 9.67 57.73
C GLU A 720 29.15 11.01 57.06
N ALA A 721 29.30 12.09 57.83
CA ALA A 721 29.76 13.39 57.34
C ALA A 721 31.22 13.35 56.87
N ALA A 722 32.10 12.61 57.55
CA ALA A 722 33.47 12.37 57.10
C ALA A 722 33.50 11.60 55.78
N MET A 723 32.72 10.51 55.65
CA MET A 723 32.59 9.73 54.41
C MET A 723 32.06 10.57 53.25
N LEU A 724 31.06 11.43 53.49
CA LEU A 724 30.49 12.34 52.49
C LEU A 724 31.48 13.44 52.09
N THR A 725 32.25 13.97 53.04
CA THR A 725 33.29 14.98 52.80
C THR A 725 34.39 14.41 51.94
N TYR A 726 34.88 13.22 52.28
CA TYR A 726 35.86 12.46 51.51
C TYR A 726 35.38 12.23 50.06
N ALA A 727 34.19 11.63 49.90
CA ALA A 727 33.61 11.34 48.59
C ALA A 727 33.51 12.59 47.69
N ARG A 728 33.15 13.75 48.26
CA ARG A 728 33.03 15.02 47.52
C ARG A 728 34.36 15.72 47.21
N GLN A 729 35.43 15.43 47.95
CA GLN A 729 36.75 16.02 47.71
C GLN A 729 37.53 15.29 46.61
N ILE A 730 37.20 14.03 46.33
CA ILE A 730 37.84 13.24 45.28
C ILE A 730 37.45 13.76 43.89
N ARG A 731 38.47 14.07 43.08
CA ARG A 731 38.34 14.34 41.64
C ARG A 731 39.43 13.58 40.89
N ILE A 732 39.03 12.53 40.18
CA ILE A 732 39.87 11.75 39.27
C ILE A 732 39.26 11.85 37.87
N THR A 733 39.91 12.63 37.01
CA THR A 733 39.68 12.62 35.56
C THR A 733 40.56 11.53 34.96
N GLY A 734 39.95 10.40 34.58
CA GLY A 734 40.59 9.32 33.83
C GLY A 734 40.57 9.54 32.33
#